data_AF-D7M874-F1
#
_entry.id   AF-D7M874-F1
#
_cell.length_a   1.000
_cell.length_b   1.000
_cell.length_c   1.000
_cell.angle_alpha   90.00
_cell.angle_beta   90.00
_cell.angle_gamma   90.00
#
_symmetry.space_group_name_H-M   'P 1'
#
loop_
_entity.id
_entity.type
_entity.pdbx_description
1 polymer ?
#
loop_
_entity_poly.entity_id
_entity_poly.type
_entity_poly.pdbx_seq_one_letter_code
_entity_poly.pdbx_strand_id
1 'polypeptide(L)'
;MISLRFQPSTTAGVLSASVNCAGFIKRCGSTKPGRVGRFVTMAMAASPLEICVKASITTPNKLGDCPFCQRVLLTLEEKHVPYDMKMVDLSNKPEWFLKISPEGKVPVVKFDEKWVPDSDVITQALEEKYPEPPLATPPEKASVGSKIFSTFIGFLKSKDSGDGTEQVLLDELSTFNDYIKENGPFINGEKISAADLSLAPKLYHMKIASGHYKNWSVPVSLPFVKSYMEGIIHEHTGGNRGCNCWLETKGDGNCIFVFTFEFLFCISVAASGNNVFTSPETSKTFEFSSEEKIYKWWESQGYFKPNFDQGGSPFVIPMPPPNVTGSLHMGHAMFVTLEDIMVRYNRMKGRPTLWLPGTDHAGIATQLVVEKMLASEGIKRVDLGRDEFTKRVWEWKEKYGGTITNQIKRLGASCDWSRERFTLDEQLSRAVVEAFVKLHDKGLIYQGSYMVNWSPNLQTAVSDLEVEYSEEPGFLYHIKYRVAGSPDFLTIATTRPETLFGDVALAVHPEDDRYSKYVGQTAIVPMTYGRHVPIIADKYVDKDFGTGVLKISPGHDHNDYLLARKLGLPILNVMNKDATLNDVAGLFCGLDRFEVREKLWVDLEETGLAVKKEPHTLRVPRSQRGGEVIEPLVSKQWFVHMDPLAEKALLAVENKELTIIPERFEKDCEEDYIVAKNAEEALEKAHEKYGKDVEIYQDPDVLDTWFSSSLWPFSTLGWPDVSAKDFNNFYPTNMLETGMVMMGIEFTGTVPFSHVYLHGLIRDSQGRKMSKSLGNVIDPLDTIKDFGTDALRFTIALGTAGQDLNLSTERLTANKAFTNKLWNAGKFVLHSLPSLSDTSAWENLLALKLDKEETLLSLPLPECWAVSKLHILIDSVTASYERLFFGDAVLLYVFENILKLLHPFMPFVTEDLWQALPYRKEALIVSPWPQNSLPRNVESIKRFENLQALTRAIRNARAEYSVEPVKRISASVVGSAEKEKEVLALLSRLDLNNVHFTNAPPGDANLSVHLVASEGLEAYLPLAAMVDISSEVQRISKRLSKMQTEYDALVTRLSSPKFVEKAPEEVVRGVKEQVEELEEKIKLTKARLGFLKSTTSLVSQ
;
A
#
# COMPACT_ATOMS: atom_id res chain seq x y z
N MET A 1 26.26 -10.30 -30.58
CA MET A 1 27.56 -10.21 -29.86
C MET A 1 28.53 -11.20 -30.52
N ILE A 2 29.84 -11.13 -30.33
CA ILE A 2 30.78 -12.12 -30.93
C ILE A 2 31.31 -13.02 -29.81
N SER A 3 31.12 -14.33 -29.96
CA SER A 3 31.69 -15.35 -29.07
C SER A 3 32.05 -16.57 -29.90
N LEU A 4 33.24 -17.11 -29.66
CA LEU A 4 33.95 -17.99 -30.58
C LEU A 4 34.33 -19.29 -29.87
N ARG A 5 33.99 -20.43 -30.47
CA ARG A 5 34.36 -21.76 -29.97
C ARG A 5 35.50 -22.33 -30.82
N PHE A 6 36.57 -22.76 -30.15
CA PHE A 6 37.70 -23.47 -30.77
C PHE A 6 37.82 -24.89 -30.20
N GLN A 7 38.39 -25.80 -31.00
CA GLN A 7 38.58 -27.20 -30.63
C GLN A 7 39.91 -27.76 -31.16
N PRO A 8 40.94 -27.91 -30.30
CA PRO A 8 42.14 -28.72 -30.57
C PRO A 8 42.16 -30.05 -29.79
N SER A 9 43.11 -30.92 -30.11
CA SER A 9 43.18 -32.32 -29.67
C SER A 9 43.87 -32.57 -28.32
N THR A 10 43.33 -33.55 -27.58
CA THR A 10 43.94 -34.40 -26.53
C THR A 10 45.45 -34.26 -26.24
N THR A 11 45.84 -34.00 -24.98
CA THR A 11 46.60 -34.95 -24.12
C THR A 11 46.71 -34.51 -22.65
N ALA A 12 47.14 -35.45 -21.80
CA ALA A 12 47.12 -35.50 -20.33
C ALA A 12 47.78 -34.34 -19.53
N GLY A 13 47.40 -34.22 -18.24
CA GLY A 13 48.14 -33.45 -17.23
C GLY A 13 47.41 -33.31 -15.88
N VAL A 14 47.70 -34.18 -14.90
CA VAL A 14 47.21 -34.05 -13.52
C VAL A 14 48.30 -33.45 -12.64
N LEU A 15 47.96 -32.48 -11.77
CA LEU A 15 48.62 -32.30 -10.47
C LEU A 15 47.76 -31.46 -9.52
N SER A 16 47.93 -31.66 -8.22
CA SER A 16 47.14 -31.06 -7.14
C SER A 16 48.00 -30.17 -6.23
N ALA A 17 47.38 -29.17 -5.61
CA ALA A 17 47.96 -28.44 -4.48
C ALA A 17 46.86 -27.89 -3.57
N SER A 18 46.72 -28.45 -2.36
CA SER A 18 45.83 -27.95 -1.32
C SER A 18 46.62 -27.14 -0.29
N VAL A 19 46.21 -25.90 0.00
CA VAL A 19 46.67 -25.16 1.18
C VAL A 19 45.46 -24.59 1.91
N ASN A 20 45.42 -24.82 3.22
CA ASN A 20 44.37 -24.41 4.13
C ASN A 20 45.00 -23.57 5.24
N CYS A 21 44.52 -22.33 5.45
CA CYS A 21 44.77 -21.59 6.68
C CYS A 21 43.75 -20.46 6.89
N ALA A 22 43.12 -20.43 8.05
CA ALA A 22 42.16 -19.41 8.43
C ALA A 22 42.79 -18.33 9.33
N GLY A 23 42.23 -17.12 9.25
CA GLY A 23 42.21 -16.16 10.36
C GLY A 23 43.02 -14.88 10.17
N PHE A 24 42.33 -13.73 10.27
CA PHE A 24 42.87 -12.54 10.93
C PHE A 24 41.75 -11.60 11.40
N ILE A 25 41.35 -11.69 12.68
CA ILE A 25 40.50 -10.67 13.34
C ILE A 25 41.24 -10.16 14.59
N LYS A 26 41.81 -8.95 14.49
CA LYS A 26 42.03 -7.93 15.55
C LYS A 26 43.21 -7.01 15.19
N ARG A 27 42.93 -5.73 14.90
CA ARG A 27 43.53 -4.52 15.54
C ARG A 27 43.24 -3.25 14.75
N CYS A 28 42.19 -2.52 15.13
CA CYS A 28 42.31 -1.20 15.75
C CYS A 28 40.94 -0.68 16.18
N GLY A 29 40.92 0.14 17.22
CA GLY A 29 39.75 0.92 17.62
C GLY A 29 40.17 2.01 18.61
N SER A 30 39.62 3.22 18.48
CA SER A 30 39.64 4.28 19.52
C SER A 30 38.93 5.58 19.10
N THR A 31 37.65 5.49 18.74
CA THR A 31 36.71 6.64 18.80
C THR A 31 35.44 6.21 19.57
N LYS A 32 34.81 7.13 20.30
CA LYS A 32 33.79 6.81 21.32
C LYS A 32 32.42 6.49 20.69
N PRO A 33 31.82 5.31 20.93
CA PRO A 33 30.42 5.05 20.61
C PRO A 33 29.51 5.43 21.80
N GLY A 34 28.59 6.38 21.60
CA GLY A 34 27.50 6.65 22.54
C GLY A 34 26.27 5.80 22.21
N ARG A 35 25.76 5.01 23.18
CA ARG A 35 24.44 4.33 23.20
C ARG A 35 23.86 3.86 21.84
N VAL A 36 24.60 3.06 21.06
CA VAL A 36 24.03 2.25 19.94
C VAL A 36 24.62 0.83 19.90
N GLY A 37 25.95 0.71 19.93
CA GLY A 37 26.68 -0.55 19.74
C GLY A 37 26.62 -1.56 20.89
N ARG A 38 25.42 -1.96 21.34
CA ARG A 38 25.22 -3.05 22.32
C ARG A 38 23.97 -3.92 22.13
N PHE A 39 23.11 -3.63 21.16
CA PHE A 39 21.76 -4.22 21.06
C PHE A 39 21.60 -5.39 20.06
N VAL A 40 22.63 -5.74 19.27
CA VAL A 40 22.48 -6.67 18.13
C VAL A 40 22.78 -8.14 18.50
N THR A 41 23.44 -8.42 19.63
CA THR A 41 24.11 -9.71 19.88
C THR A 41 23.29 -10.79 20.61
N MET A 42 21.98 -10.63 20.83
CA MET A 42 21.14 -11.62 21.56
C MET A 42 19.87 -12.10 20.83
N ALA A 43 19.44 -11.47 19.74
CA ALA A 43 18.11 -11.71 19.15
C ALA A 43 18.02 -12.87 18.13
N MET A 44 19.13 -13.58 17.84
CA MET A 44 19.21 -14.53 16.70
C MET A 44 19.06 -16.02 17.06
N ALA A 45 18.27 -16.38 18.09
CA ALA A 45 18.17 -17.79 18.53
C ALA A 45 16.81 -18.24 19.12
N ALA A 46 15.78 -17.39 19.16
CA ALA A 46 14.49 -17.71 19.80
C ALA A 46 13.33 -17.74 18.80
N SER A 47 12.58 -18.84 18.77
CA SER A 47 11.29 -18.93 18.08
C SER A 47 10.26 -18.00 18.72
N PRO A 48 9.30 -17.44 17.95
CA PRO A 48 8.26 -16.57 18.51
C PRO A 48 7.35 -17.30 19.50
N LEU A 49 6.95 -16.62 20.57
CA LEU A 49 5.97 -17.12 21.53
C LEU A 49 4.53 -16.94 20.99
N GLU A 50 3.71 -17.98 21.04
CA GLU A 50 2.29 -17.86 20.71
C GLU A 50 1.54 -17.10 21.83
N ILE A 51 0.83 -16.01 21.49
CA ILE A 51 -0.02 -15.26 22.42
C ILE A 51 -1.47 -15.13 21.92
N CYS A 52 -2.43 -15.49 22.77
CA CYS A 52 -3.86 -15.24 22.54
C CYS A 52 -4.26 -13.88 23.15
N VAL A 53 -4.82 -13.00 22.32
CA VAL A 53 -5.20 -11.61 22.67
C VAL A 53 -6.66 -11.31 22.30
N LYS A 54 -7.26 -10.30 22.93
CA LYS A 54 -8.63 -9.85 22.63
C LYS A 54 -8.73 -9.29 21.21
N ALA A 55 -9.74 -9.71 20.44
CA ALA A 55 -10.11 -9.10 19.16
C ALA A 55 -10.95 -7.83 19.33
N SER A 56 -10.90 -6.91 18.35
CA SER A 56 -11.77 -5.72 18.32
C SER A 56 -13.19 -6.06 17.88
N ILE A 57 -14.17 -5.57 18.64
CA ILE A 57 -15.62 -5.81 18.42
C ILE A 57 -16.07 -5.24 17.05
N THR A 58 -15.45 -4.17 16.58
CA THR A 58 -15.77 -3.53 15.29
C THR A 58 -14.90 -4.03 14.14
N THR A 59 -13.83 -4.79 14.41
CA THR A 59 -12.89 -5.27 13.38
C THR A 59 -12.17 -6.53 13.90
N PRO A 60 -12.72 -7.74 13.69
CA PRO A 60 -12.24 -8.97 14.34
C PRO A 60 -10.76 -9.31 14.13
N ASN A 61 -10.13 -8.80 13.06
CA ASN A 61 -8.71 -9.02 12.75
C ASN A 61 -7.77 -7.96 13.38
N LYS A 62 -8.28 -6.98 14.15
CA LYS A 62 -7.48 -5.99 14.89
C LYS A 62 -7.49 -6.30 16.39
N LEU A 63 -6.42 -5.90 17.08
CA LEU A 63 -6.34 -5.97 18.55
C LEU A 63 -7.46 -5.13 19.19
N GLY A 64 -8.22 -5.74 20.11
CA GLY A 64 -9.28 -5.10 20.86
C GLY A 64 -8.79 -4.50 22.17
N ASP A 65 -9.40 -3.39 22.60
CA ASP A 65 -8.95 -2.66 23.79
C ASP A 65 -9.05 -3.52 25.06
N CYS A 66 -7.90 -3.76 25.70
CA CYS A 66 -7.74 -4.59 26.88
C CYS A 66 -6.41 -4.25 27.57
N PRO A 67 -6.42 -3.58 28.74
CA PRO A 67 -5.18 -3.19 29.42
C PRO A 67 -4.32 -4.39 29.85
N PHE A 68 -4.94 -5.55 30.10
CA PHE A 68 -4.23 -6.78 30.44
C PHE A 68 -3.47 -7.37 29.25
N CYS A 69 -4.02 -7.30 28.03
CA CYS A 69 -3.31 -7.73 26.81
C CYS A 69 -2.19 -6.75 26.46
N GLN A 70 -2.48 -5.45 26.50
CA GLN A 70 -1.51 -4.37 26.25
C GLN A 70 -0.29 -4.49 27.19
N ARG A 71 -0.49 -4.75 28.49
CA ARG A 71 0.61 -5.01 29.43
C ARG A 71 1.55 -6.12 28.97
N VAL A 72 1.03 -7.28 28.56
CA VAL A 72 1.87 -8.42 28.15
C VAL A 72 2.62 -8.12 26.86
N LEU A 73 1.99 -7.42 25.90
CA LEU A 73 2.64 -6.99 24.67
C LEU A 73 3.81 -6.03 24.96
N LEU A 74 3.59 -5.01 25.81
CA LEU A 74 4.65 -4.10 26.24
C LEU A 74 5.79 -4.82 27.00
N THR A 75 5.47 -5.83 27.84
CA THR A 75 6.49 -6.67 28.48
C THR A 75 7.30 -7.46 27.44
N LEU A 76 6.67 -8.03 26.42
CA LEU A 76 7.37 -8.75 25.34
C LEU A 76 8.25 -7.80 24.51
N GLU A 77 7.77 -6.60 24.21
CA GLU A 77 8.48 -5.55 23.46
C GLU A 77 9.71 -5.04 24.23
N GLU A 78 9.57 -4.70 25.51
CA GLU A 78 10.67 -4.27 26.40
C GLU A 78 11.69 -5.40 26.67
N LYS A 79 11.24 -6.66 26.73
CA LYS A 79 12.13 -7.84 26.79
C LYS A 79 12.73 -8.23 25.43
N HIS A 80 12.34 -7.57 24.35
CA HIS A 80 12.72 -7.86 22.96
C HIS A 80 12.45 -9.33 22.55
N VAL A 81 11.37 -9.93 23.06
CA VAL A 81 10.98 -11.33 22.79
C VAL A 81 10.03 -11.37 21.59
N PRO A 82 10.33 -12.13 20.51
CA PRO A 82 9.43 -12.26 19.37
C PRO A 82 8.15 -13.03 19.75
N TYR A 83 7.01 -12.67 19.16
CA TYR A 83 5.71 -13.29 19.45
C TYR A 83 4.75 -13.29 18.24
N ASP A 84 3.85 -14.27 18.23
CA ASP A 84 2.78 -14.43 17.22
C ASP A 84 1.39 -14.27 17.85
N MET A 85 0.62 -13.29 17.39
CA MET A 85 -0.71 -12.96 17.94
C MET A 85 -1.84 -13.79 17.31
N LYS A 86 -2.61 -14.48 18.16
CA LYS A 86 -3.91 -15.09 17.83
C LYS A 86 -5.04 -14.25 18.41
N MET A 87 -5.84 -13.66 17.52
CA MET A 87 -6.99 -12.83 17.89
C MET A 87 -8.16 -13.71 18.37
N VAL A 88 -8.75 -13.35 19.51
CA VAL A 88 -9.87 -14.08 20.14
C VAL A 88 -11.05 -13.14 20.33
N ASP A 89 -12.16 -13.41 19.64
CA ASP A 89 -13.42 -12.76 19.98
C ASP A 89 -13.92 -13.29 21.34
N LEU A 90 -14.16 -12.36 22.27
CA LEU A 90 -14.70 -12.68 23.59
C LEU A 90 -16.23 -12.74 23.61
N SER A 91 -16.88 -12.25 22.55
CA SER A 91 -18.32 -12.29 22.32
C SER A 91 -18.76 -13.69 21.86
N ASN A 92 -17.98 -14.31 20.96
CA ASN A 92 -18.16 -15.67 20.47
C ASN A 92 -16.86 -16.49 20.66
N LYS A 93 -16.61 -16.93 21.90
CA LYS A 93 -15.36 -17.64 22.28
C LYS A 93 -15.26 -19.00 21.57
N PRO A 94 -14.26 -19.23 20.70
CA PRO A 94 -14.19 -20.47 19.94
C PRO A 94 -13.76 -21.66 20.81
N GLU A 95 -14.22 -22.87 20.46
CA GLU A 95 -14.03 -24.08 21.26
C GLU A 95 -12.53 -24.44 21.47
N TRP A 96 -11.68 -24.15 20.47
CA TRP A 96 -10.23 -24.34 20.60
C TRP A 96 -9.60 -23.43 21.66
N PHE A 97 -10.14 -22.21 21.83
CA PHE A 97 -9.65 -21.26 22.82
C PHE A 97 -10.09 -21.67 24.23
N LEU A 98 -11.33 -22.15 24.39
CA LEU A 98 -11.83 -22.67 25.68
C LEU A 98 -11.07 -23.92 26.16
N LYS A 99 -10.41 -24.67 25.26
CA LYS A 99 -9.53 -25.80 25.60
C LYS A 99 -8.16 -25.37 26.15
N ILE A 100 -7.67 -24.17 25.80
CA ILE A 100 -6.40 -23.61 26.32
C ILE A 100 -6.61 -22.58 27.44
N SER A 101 -7.80 -21.99 27.53
CA SER A 101 -8.23 -21.06 28.58
C SER A 101 -9.63 -21.44 29.04
N PRO A 102 -9.80 -22.37 29.99
CA PRO A 102 -11.12 -22.82 30.45
C PRO A 102 -11.96 -21.72 31.09
N GLU A 103 -11.33 -20.71 31.69
CA GLU A 103 -11.99 -19.50 32.20
C GLU A 103 -12.37 -18.51 31.08
N GLY A 104 -11.89 -18.74 29.85
CA GLY A 104 -12.11 -17.90 28.69
C GLY A 104 -11.56 -16.48 28.85
N LYS A 105 -10.43 -16.32 29.55
CA LYS A 105 -9.74 -15.04 29.80
C LYS A 105 -8.54 -14.87 28.87
N VAL A 106 -8.22 -13.62 28.52
CA VAL A 106 -7.04 -13.19 27.76
C VAL A 106 -6.31 -12.06 28.53
N PRO A 107 -4.99 -11.91 28.41
CA PRO A 107 -4.07 -12.67 27.55
C PRO A 107 -3.76 -14.08 28.06
N VAL A 108 -3.24 -14.91 27.16
CA VAL A 108 -2.66 -16.24 27.46
C VAL A 108 -1.44 -16.42 26.56
N VAL A 109 -0.28 -16.79 27.12
CA VAL A 109 0.97 -17.02 26.36
C VAL A 109 1.38 -18.48 26.48
N LYS A 110 1.92 -19.05 25.40
CA LYS A 110 2.46 -20.42 25.37
C LYS A 110 3.95 -20.41 25.74
N PHE A 111 4.30 -21.05 26.84
CA PHE A 111 5.68 -21.31 27.25
C PHE A 111 5.92 -22.82 27.30
N ASP A 112 6.83 -23.33 26.46
CA ASP A 112 7.34 -24.70 26.53
C ASP A 112 6.20 -25.76 26.57
N GLU A 113 5.30 -25.67 25.58
CA GLU A 113 4.05 -26.42 25.42
C GLU A 113 2.98 -26.27 26.53
N LYS A 114 3.12 -25.30 27.44
CA LYS A 114 2.09 -24.94 28.43
C LYS A 114 1.51 -23.56 28.17
N TRP A 115 0.19 -23.44 28.21
CA TRP A 115 -0.50 -22.16 28.16
C TRP A 115 -0.58 -21.54 29.56
N VAL A 116 -0.02 -20.35 29.73
CA VAL A 116 -0.03 -19.57 30.97
C VAL A 116 -1.02 -18.41 30.81
N PRO A 117 -2.14 -18.39 31.56
CA PRO A 117 -3.06 -17.26 31.60
C PRO A 117 -2.63 -16.21 32.64
N ASP A 118 -3.34 -15.08 32.63
CA ASP A 118 -3.18 -13.92 33.52
C ASP A 118 -1.94 -13.04 33.27
N SER A 119 -2.15 -11.73 33.15
CA SER A 119 -1.10 -10.77 32.78
C SER A 119 0.00 -10.61 33.82
N ASP A 120 -0.28 -10.83 35.11
CA ASP A 120 0.73 -10.77 36.17
C ASP A 120 1.62 -12.01 36.13
N VAL A 121 1.02 -13.19 36.03
CA VAL A 121 1.73 -14.48 35.95
C VAL A 121 2.56 -14.58 34.68
N ILE A 122 2.03 -14.13 33.53
CA ILE A 122 2.77 -14.05 32.27
C ILE A 122 3.94 -13.06 32.38
N THR A 123 3.75 -11.90 33.02
CA THR A 123 4.85 -10.93 33.22
C THR A 123 5.96 -11.51 34.10
N GLN A 124 5.62 -12.24 35.16
CA GLN A 124 6.60 -12.94 36.00
C GLN A 124 7.33 -14.05 35.21
N ALA A 125 6.61 -14.87 34.44
CA ALA A 125 7.22 -15.91 33.61
C ALA A 125 8.17 -15.33 32.54
N LEU A 126 7.89 -14.13 32.02
CA LEU A 126 8.80 -13.40 31.13
C LEU A 126 10.04 -12.86 31.87
N GLU A 127 9.89 -12.34 33.08
CA GLU A 127 11.02 -11.91 33.92
C GLU A 127 11.94 -13.09 34.29
N GLU A 128 11.37 -14.25 34.62
CA GLU A 128 12.11 -15.47 34.99
C GLU A 128 12.81 -16.11 33.78
N LYS A 129 12.19 -16.10 32.59
CA LYS A 129 12.75 -16.68 31.36
C LYS A 129 13.70 -15.74 30.61
N TYR A 130 13.49 -14.42 30.73
CA TYR A 130 14.27 -13.38 30.06
C TYR A 130 14.64 -12.28 31.07
N PRO A 131 15.71 -12.46 31.87
CA PRO A 131 16.01 -11.59 33.02
C PRO A 131 16.50 -10.18 32.65
N GLU A 132 16.92 -9.94 31.40
CA GLU A 132 17.43 -8.65 30.92
C GLU A 132 16.53 -8.10 29.79
N PRO A 133 16.22 -6.77 29.76
CA PRO A 133 16.46 -5.80 30.84
C PRO A 133 15.56 -6.11 32.06
N PRO A 134 16.04 -5.93 33.31
CA PRO A 134 15.27 -6.27 34.51
C PRO A 134 14.14 -5.28 34.77
N LEU A 135 12.91 -5.77 34.94
CA LEU A 135 11.70 -4.99 35.17
C LEU A 135 11.23 -5.02 36.64
N ALA A 136 11.93 -5.77 37.49
CA ALA A 136 11.70 -5.84 38.93
C ALA A 136 11.47 -4.46 39.58
N THR A 137 10.26 -4.24 40.09
CA THR A 137 9.89 -3.00 40.79
C THR A 137 10.29 -3.10 42.27
N PRO A 138 10.98 -2.10 42.85
CA PRO A 138 11.31 -2.12 44.28
C PRO A 138 10.05 -2.23 45.17
N PRO A 139 10.06 -3.01 46.26
CA PRO A 139 8.86 -3.25 47.09
C PRO A 139 8.21 -1.97 47.62
N GLU A 140 9.02 -0.97 47.98
CA GLU A 140 8.57 0.34 48.46
C GLU A 140 7.92 1.22 47.36
N LYS A 141 8.12 0.87 46.07
CA LYS A 141 7.54 1.56 44.92
C LYS A 141 6.37 0.83 44.28
N ALA A 142 6.22 -0.47 44.50
CA ALA A 142 5.18 -1.31 43.88
C ALA A 142 3.73 -0.89 44.21
N SER A 143 3.53 -0.06 45.23
CA SER A 143 2.23 0.50 45.62
C SER A 143 1.85 1.80 44.90
N VAL A 144 2.80 2.48 44.23
CA VAL A 144 2.60 3.78 43.58
C VAL A 144 1.56 3.67 42.46
N GLY A 145 0.53 4.52 42.50
CA GLY A 145 -0.57 4.54 41.52
C GLY A 145 -1.48 3.30 41.52
N SER A 146 -1.20 2.26 42.33
CA SER A 146 -1.89 0.96 42.30
C SER A 146 -3.41 1.05 42.48
N LYS A 147 -3.89 2.03 43.25
CA LYS A 147 -5.31 2.28 43.50
C LYS A 147 -6.05 3.00 42.37
N ILE A 148 -5.35 3.71 41.48
CA ILE A 148 -6.00 4.60 40.49
C ILE A 148 -7.03 3.83 39.64
N PHE A 149 -6.72 2.58 39.27
CA PHE A 149 -7.66 1.77 38.49
C PHE A 149 -8.87 1.29 39.31
N SER A 150 -8.74 1.06 40.62
CA SER A 150 -9.89 0.67 41.45
C SER A 150 -10.78 1.86 41.81
N THR A 151 -10.22 3.05 42.03
CA THR A 151 -11.00 4.29 42.21
C THR A 151 -11.70 4.71 40.91
N PHE A 152 -11.01 4.59 39.76
CA PHE A 152 -11.61 4.77 38.43
C PHE A 152 -12.79 3.83 38.15
N ILE A 153 -12.65 2.54 38.47
CA ILE A 153 -13.76 1.57 38.34
C ILE A 153 -14.91 1.88 39.33
N GLY A 154 -14.62 2.52 40.46
CA GLY A 154 -15.63 3.11 41.35
C GLY A 154 -16.39 4.26 40.67
N PHE A 155 -15.67 5.26 40.16
CA PHE A 155 -16.22 6.41 39.44
C PHE A 155 -17.06 6.04 38.20
N LEU A 156 -16.64 5.04 37.42
CA LEU A 156 -17.46 4.50 36.33
C LEU A 156 -18.76 3.83 36.80
N LYS A 157 -18.73 3.14 37.95
CA LYS A 157 -19.90 2.45 38.51
C LYS A 157 -20.85 3.37 39.26
N SER A 158 -20.39 4.56 39.67
CA SER A 158 -21.25 5.61 40.21
C SER A 158 -22.35 6.00 39.22
N LYS A 159 -23.56 6.18 39.73
CA LYS A 159 -24.74 6.61 38.95
C LYS A 159 -25.07 8.09 39.11
N ASP A 160 -24.66 8.70 40.22
CA ASP A 160 -25.07 10.05 40.61
C ASP A 160 -23.90 11.04 40.49
N SER A 161 -24.13 12.17 39.83
CA SER A 161 -23.13 13.24 39.70
C SER A 161 -22.93 13.94 41.04
N GLY A 162 -21.81 13.67 41.72
CA GLY A 162 -21.41 14.34 42.96
C GLY A 162 -21.25 13.45 44.20
N ASP A 163 -21.22 12.12 44.06
CA ASP A 163 -21.05 11.18 45.18
C ASP A 163 -19.63 11.15 45.82
N GLY A 164 -18.72 11.99 45.34
CA GLY A 164 -17.32 12.08 45.79
C GLY A 164 -16.36 11.09 45.14
N THR A 165 -16.83 10.11 44.35
CA THR A 165 -15.94 9.13 43.68
C THR A 165 -15.00 9.78 42.66
N GLU A 166 -15.45 10.86 42.02
CA GLU A 166 -14.61 11.68 41.13
C GLU A 166 -13.46 12.37 41.90
N GLN A 167 -13.75 12.95 43.07
CA GLN A 167 -12.73 13.60 43.90
C GLN A 167 -11.69 12.57 44.38
N VAL A 168 -12.12 11.39 44.82
CA VAL A 168 -11.21 10.30 45.23
C VAL A 168 -10.33 9.81 44.06
N LEU A 169 -10.82 9.84 42.82
CA LEU A 169 -10.01 9.58 41.63
C LEU A 169 -9.02 10.73 41.37
N LEU A 170 -9.45 11.99 41.48
CA LEU A 170 -8.60 13.17 41.30
C LEU A 170 -7.49 13.26 42.36
N ASP A 171 -7.75 12.91 43.61
CA ASP A 171 -6.78 12.95 44.71
C ASP A 171 -5.66 11.91 44.50
N GLU A 172 -6.00 10.68 44.10
CA GLU A 172 -5.02 9.64 43.76
C GLU A 172 -4.25 9.98 42.48
N LEU A 173 -4.90 10.58 41.46
CA LEU A 173 -4.23 11.08 40.25
C LEU A 173 -3.29 12.26 40.54
N SER A 174 -3.65 13.17 41.45
CA SER A 174 -2.77 14.28 41.87
C SER A 174 -1.58 13.77 42.68
N THR A 175 -1.80 12.82 43.59
CA THR A 175 -0.73 12.15 44.36
C THR A 175 0.27 11.48 43.41
N PHE A 176 -0.22 10.85 42.34
CA PHE A 176 0.63 10.25 41.31
C PHE A 176 1.33 11.28 40.40
N ASN A 177 0.64 12.38 40.05
CA ASN A 177 1.22 13.49 39.29
C ASN A 177 2.46 14.07 39.99
N ASP A 178 2.35 14.34 41.30
CA ASP A 178 3.44 14.90 42.08
C ASP A 178 4.56 13.87 42.33
N TYR A 179 4.22 12.58 42.49
CA TYR A 179 5.24 11.52 42.56
C TYR A 179 6.13 11.46 41.31
N ILE A 180 5.54 11.43 40.11
CA ILE A 180 6.27 11.39 38.83
C ILE A 180 7.09 12.67 38.62
N LYS A 181 6.52 13.82 38.96
CA LYS A 181 7.20 15.13 38.93
C LYS A 181 8.45 15.18 39.83
N GLU A 182 8.47 14.47 40.95
CA GLU A 182 9.61 14.43 41.88
C GLU A 182 10.62 13.29 41.58
N ASN A 183 10.16 12.14 41.07
CA ASN A 183 10.98 10.93 40.98
C ASN A 183 11.52 10.63 39.56
N GLY A 184 10.93 11.19 38.51
CA GLY A 184 11.31 10.96 37.11
C GLY A 184 10.16 10.44 36.23
N PRO A 185 10.39 10.26 34.92
CA PRO A 185 9.33 9.94 33.95
C PRO A 185 8.61 8.60 34.19
N PHE A 186 9.21 7.68 34.95
CA PHE A 186 8.65 6.38 35.31
C PHE A 186 8.61 6.20 36.83
N ILE A 187 7.85 5.24 37.34
CA ILE A 187 7.78 4.88 38.77
C ILE A 187 9.18 4.56 39.32
N ASN A 188 10.05 3.93 38.51
CA ASN A 188 11.44 3.70 38.88
C ASN A 188 12.45 4.77 38.38
N GLY A 189 11.97 5.99 38.10
CA GLY A 189 12.78 7.14 37.70
C GLY A 189 13.09 7.14 36.21
N GLU A 190 14.37 6.96 35.83
CA GLU A 190 14.80 6.86 34.42
C GLU A 190 14.54 5.48 33.78
N LYS A 191 14.01 4.51 34.54
CA LYS A 191 13.77 3.13 34.06
C LYS A 191 12.30 2.73 34.19
N ILE A 192 11.80 2.11 33.12
CA ILE A 192 10.52 1.39 33.10
C ILE A 192 10.60 0.17 34.03
N SER A 193 9.49 -0.16 34.68
CA SER A 193 9.35 -1.32 35.56
C SER A 193 8.03 -2.05 35.33
N ALA A 194 7.88 -3.24 35.92
CA ALA A 194 6.66 -4.04 35.83
C ALA A 194 5.42 -3.31 36.40
N ALA A 195 5.60 -2.36 37.32
CA ALA A 195 4.52 -1.47 37.77
C ALA A 195 4.12 -0.45 36.68
N ASP A 196 5.07 0.10 35.94
CA ASP A 196 4.81 1.04 34.84
C ASP A 196 3.99 0.39 33.72
N LEU A 197 4.45 -0.79 33.27
CA LEU A 197 3.75 -1.62 32.27
C LEU A 197 2.37 -2.09 32.75
N SER A 198 2.16 -2.15 34.07
CA SER A 198 0.87 -2.50 34.68
C SER A 198 -0.07 -1.30 34.81
N LEU A 199 0.44 -0.08 34.93
CA LEU A 199 -0.34 1.14 35.19
C LEU A 199 -0.66 1.93 33.90
N ALA A 200 0.29 2.08 32.98
CA ALA A 200 0.09 2.91 31.78
C ALA A 200 -1.08 2.41 30.88
N PRO A 201 -1.24 1.10 30.59
CA PRO A 201 -2.41 0.61 29.85
C PRO A 201 -3.73 0.88 30.55
N LYS A 202 -3.76 0.81 31.90
CA LYS A 202 -4.96 1.07 32.71
C LYS A 202 -5.35 2.55 32.68
N LEU A 203 -4.38 3.46 32.73
CA LEU A 203 -4.61 4.89 32.55
C LEU A 203 -5.06 5.23 31.12
N TYR A 204 -4.48 4.60 30.10
CA TYR A 204 -4.88 4.78 28.71
C TYR A 204 -6.32 4.32 28.45
N HIS A 205 -6.68 3.13 28.96
CA HIS A 205 -8.05 2.63 28.95
C HIS A 205 -9.01 3.57 29.70
N MET A 206 -8.58 4.18 30.82
CA MET A 206 -9.34 5.23 31.50
C MET A 206 -9.59 6.46 30.62
N LYS A 207 -8.59 6.97 29.88
CA LYS A 207 -8.76 8.11 28.94
C LYS A 207 -9.81 7.82 27.86
N ILE A 208 -9.84 6.60 27.33
CA ILE A 208 -10.85 6.16 26.35
C ILE A 208 -12.23 6.01 27.01
N ALA A 209 -12.33 5.21 28.07
CA ALA A 209 -13.61 4.87 28.69
C ALA A 209 -14.28 6.05 29.41
N SER A 210 -13.53 6.93 30.07
CA SER A 210 -14.09 8.14 30.68
C SER A 210 -14.68 9.09 29.63
N GLY A 211 -14.05 9.23 28.47
CA GLY A 211 -14.58 10.00 27.35
C GLY A 211 -15.90 9.42 26.82
N HIS A 212 -15.97 8.09 26.63
CA HIS A 212 -17.16 7.43 26.11
C HIS A 212 -18.33 7.30 27.11
N TYR A 213 -18.08 7.03 28.38
CA TYR A 213 -19.13 6.70 29.36
C TYR A 213 -19.48 7.83 30.34
N LYS A 214 -18.61 8.84 30.50
CA LYS A 214 -18.79 9.97 31.43
C LYS A 214 -18.55 11.35 30.79
N ASN A 215 -18.11 11.41 29.52
CA ASN A 215 -17.59 12.61 28.87
C ASN A 215 -16.52 13.35 29.70
N TRP A 216 -15.70 12.57 30.42
CA TRP A 216 -14.72 13.07 31.39
C TRP A 216 -13.29 12.86 30.90
N SER A 217 -12.39 13.78 31.25
CA SER A 217 -10.98 13.73 30.84
C SER A 217 -10.06 14.17 31.98
N VAL A 218 -8.84 13.63 32.02
CA VAL A 218 -7.82 13.98 33.01
C VAL A 218 -7.55 15.50 32.95
N PRO A 219 -7.69 16.25 34.06
CA PRO A 219 -7.53 17.70 34.06
C PRO A 219 -6.16 18.19 33.56
N VAL A 220 -6.16 19.36 32.91
CA VAL A 220 -4.95 20.03 32.40
C VAL A 220 -3.95 20.38 33.52
N SER A 221 -4.42 20.46 34.77
CA SER A 221 -3.60 20.65 35.97
C SER A 221 -2.71 19.44 36.34
N LEU A 222 -2.90 18.28 35.69
CA LEU A 222 -2.12 17.06 35.94
C LEU A 222 -1.22 16.67 34.72
N PRO A 223 -0.28 17.55 34.31
CA PRO A 223 0.49 17.36 33.08
C PRO A 223 1.44 16.16 33.13
N PHE A 224 1.94 15.77 34.31
CA PHE A 224 2.86 14.64 34.45
C PHE A 224 2.13 13.31 34.27
N VAL A 225 0.88 13.19 34.75
CA VAL A 225 0.02 12.03 34.46
C VAL A 225 -0.21 11.90 32.96
N LYS A 226 -0.56 13.01 32.29
CA LYS A 226 -0.76 13.00 30.84
C LYS A 226 0.52 12.60 30.09
N SER A 227 1.66 13.17 30.46
CA SER A 227 2.96 12.84 29.86
C SER A 227 3.38 11.39 30.12
N TYR A 228 3.08 10.84 31.29
CA TYR A 228 3.35 9.44 31.64
C TYR A 228 2.51 8.47 30.79
N MET A 229 1.22 8.78 30.61
CA MET A 229 0.30 8.02 29.76
C MET A 229 0.69 8.05 28.29
N GLU A 230 1.20 9.19 27.83
CA GLU A 230 1.56 9.42 26.43
C GLU A 230 3.01 8.99 26.13
N GLY A 231 3.90 8.85 27.13
CA GLY A 231 5.26 8.33 26.98
C GLY A 231 5.32 6.81 26.74
N ILE A 232 5.01 6.02 27.78
CA ILE A 232 5.24 4.55 27.78
C ILE A 232 4.59 3.83 26.59
N ILE A 233 3.41 4.27 26.15
CA ILE A 233 2.70 3.63 25.03
C ILE A 233 3.22 4.10 23.67
N HIS A 234 3.78 5.31 23.58
CA HIS A 234 4.20 5.92 22.31
C HIS A 234 5.69 5.69 22.00
N GLU A 235 6.52 5.40 23.01
CA GLU A 235 7.87 4.86 22.82
C GLU A 235 7.79 3.40 22.30
N HIS A 236 7.06 2.52 22.98
CA HIS A 236 7.08 1.07 22.72
C HIS A 236 6.34 0.64 21.46
N THR A 237 5.21 1.27 21.14
CA THR A 237 4.56 1.02 19.83
C THR A 237 5.41 1.51 18.65
N GLY A 238 6.38 2.39 18.92
CA GLY A 238 7.19 3.07 17.93
C GLY A 238 6.38 4.08 17.12
N GLY A 239 7.00 5.21 16.76
CA GLY A 239 6.32 6.30 16.03
C GLY A 239 5.75 5.98 14.64
N ASN A 240 5.73 4.70 14.21
CA ASN A 240 5.09 4.29 12.95
C ASN A 240 4.65 2.81 12.87
N ARG A 241 4.43 2.07 13.99
CA ARG A 241 3.89 0.69 13.94
C ARG A 241 2.61 0.53 14.77
N GLY A 242 1.60 -0.13 14.18
CA GLY A 242 0.43 -0.66 14.89
C GLY A 242 -0.62 0.34 15.39
N CYS A 243 -0.24 1.36 16.17
CA CYS A 243 -1.20 2.13 16.97
C CYS A 243 -2.02 3.18 16.19
N ASN A 244 -1.61 3.56 14.98
CA ASN A 244 -2.43 4.41 14.10
C ASN A 244 -3.75 3.74 13.65
N CYS A 245 -3.90 2.41 13.84
CA CYS A 245 -5.18 1.70 13.67
C CYS A 245 -6.35 2.25 14.50
N TRP A 246 -6.08 3.07 15.54
CA TRP A 246 -7.10 3.69 16.40
C TRP A 246 -7.66 5.03 15.87
N LEU A 247 -7.11 5.59 14.79
CA LEU A 247 -7.56 6.86 14.20
C LEU A 247 -8.00 6.77 12.71
N GLU A 248 -8.14 5.57 12.16
CA GLU A 248 -8.58 5.34 10.77
C GLU A 248 -10.07 5.65 10.51
N THR A 249 -10.46 6.93 10.56
CA THR A 249 -11.68 7.44 9.89
C THR A 249 -11.51 8.82 9.22
N LYS A 250 -10.29 9.16 8.78
CA LYS A 250 -10.00 10.20 7.77
C LYS A 250 -8.62 9.99 7.14
N GLY A 251 -8.56 9.68 5.85
CA GLY A 251 -7.35 9.94 5.05
C GLY A 251 -7.32 11.42 4.60
N ASP A 252 -6.15 11.94 4.23
CA ASP A 252 -5.96 13.39 3.99
C ASP A 252 -6.86 14.00 2.90
N GLY A 253 -7.30 13.20 1.93
CA GLY A 253 -8.34 13.62 0.97
C GLY A 253 -9.65 14.05 1.64
N ASN A 254 -10.04 13.43 2.76
CA ASN A 254 -11.18 13.89 3.56
C ASN A 254 -10.91 15.20 4.31
N CYS A 255 -9.66 15.52 4.64
CA CYS A 255 -9.33 16.83 5.25
C CYS A 255 -9.51 17.96 4.22
N ILE A 256 -9.09 17.76 2.97
CA ILE A 256 -9.34 18.69 1.86
C ILE A 256 -10.85 18.75 1.52
N PHE A 257 -11.55 17.61 1.52
CA PHE A 257 -12.98 17.54 1.22
C PHE A 257 -13.87 18.20 2.30
N VAL A 258 -13.58 17.95 3.58
CA VAL A 258 -14.25 18.62 4.70
C VAL A 258 -13.96 20.11 4.66
N PHE A 259 -12.69 20.50 4.45
CA PHE A 259 -12.37 21.92 4.37
C PHE A 259 -13.08 22.63 3.21
N THR A 260 -13.06 22.07 1.99
CA THR A 260 -13.78 22.69 0.86
C THR A 260 -15.29 22.79 1.11
N PHE A 261 -15.86 21.89 1.93
CA PHE A 261 -17.25 21.99 2.41
C PHE A 261 -17.45 23.15 3.40
N GLU A 262 -16.53 23.34 4.36
CA GLU A 262 -16.58 24.44 5.35
C GLU A 262 -16.20 25.81 4.75
N PHE A 263 -15.39 25.83 3.70
CA PHE A 263 -15.08 27.01 2.90
C PHE A 263 -16.29 27.49 2.09
N LEU A 264 -16.95 26.57 1.39
CA LEU A 264 -18.21 26.84 0.70
C LEU A 264 -19.33 27.28 1.67
N PHE A 265 -19.27 26.83 2.91
CA PHE A 265 -20.15 27.29 3.99
C PHE A 265 -19.88 28.75 4.38
N CYS A 266 -18.61 29.17 4.47
CA CYS A 266 -18.24 30.56 4.76
C CYS A 266 -18.52 31.50 3.56
N ILE A 267 -18.27 31.05 2.33
CA ILE A 267 -18.71 31.71 1.08
C ILE A 267 -20.21 32.06 1.13
N SER A 268 -21.04 31.13 1.63
CA SER A 268 -22.49 31.34 1.75
C SER A 268 -22.88 32.45 2.75
N VAL A 269 -22.01 32.81 3.68
CA VAL A 269 -22.18 33.93 4.62
C VAL A 269 -21.95 35.24 3.88
N ALA A 270 -20.73 35.45 3.36
CA ALA A 270 -20.31 36.66 2.66
C ALA A 270 -21.25 37.04 1.49
N ALA A 271 -21.68 36.03 0.71
CA ALA A 271 -22.59 36.22 -0.42
C ALA A 271 -23.94 36.87 -0.06
N SER A 272 -24.41 36.74 1.18
CA SER A 272 -25.80 37.07 1.55
C SER A 272 -26.05 38.52 2.00
N GLY A 273 -25.06 39.41 1.82
CA GLY A 273 -25.22 40.87 1.96
C GLY A 273 -25.70 41.59 0.70
N ASN A 274 -25.30 41.14 -0.50
CA ASN A 274 -25.49 41.89 -1.75
C ASN A 274 -26.46 41.18 -2.72
N ASN A 275 -27.68 41.70 -2.84
CA ASN A 275 -28.74 41.16 -3.73
C ASN A 275 -28.53 41.54 -5.22
N VAL A 276 -27.50 41.01 -5.88
CA VAL A 276 -27.35 41.08 -7.35
C VAL A 276 -26.81 39.75 -7.90
N PHE A 277 -27.61 39.06 -8.73
CA PHE A 277 -27.22 37.79 -9.37
C PHE A 277 -27.62 37.76 -10.86
N THR A 278 -26.72 38.23 -11.73
CA THR A 278 -26.73 37.99 -13.18
C THR A 278 -25.28 37.96 -13.67
N SER A 279 -24.91 37.00 -14.54
CA SER A 279 -23.51 36.66 -14.85
C SER A 279 -23.04 37.12 -16.24
N PRO A 280 -21.71 37.13 -16.48
CA PRO A 280 -21.14 36.84 -17.79
C PRO A 280 -21.37 35.37 -18.19
N GLU A 281 -21.12 35.04 -19.45
CA GLU A 281 -21.42 33.70 -20.01
C GLU A 281 -20.32 32.66 -19.66
N THR A 282 -20.54 31.88 -18.59
CA THR A 282 -19.71 30.71 -18.23
C THR A 282 -20.54 29.45 -18.05
N SER A 283 -20.03 28.28 -18.47
CA SER A 283 -20.81 27.04 -18.50
C SER A 283 -21.23 26.57 -17.10
N LYS A 284 -22.44 26.01 -17.00
CA LYS A 284 -23.02 25.52 -15.73
C LYS A 284 -22.21 24.36 -15.14
N THR A 285 -21.61 23.53 -15.99
CA THR A 285 -20.76 22.38 -15.65
C THR A 285 -19.34 22.59 -16.18
N PHE A 286 -18.37 21.84 -15.65
CA PHE A 286 -17.04 21.75 -16.25
C PHE A 286 -17.10 20.83 -17.47
N GLU A 287 -16.41 21.19 -18.56
CA GLU A 287 -16.36 20.39 -19.79
C GLU A 287 -14.93 19.87 -20.02
N PHE A 288 -14.77 18.55 -19.91
CA PHE A 288 -13.51 17.82 -20.08
C PHE A 288 -12.91 17.93 -21.51
N SER A 289 -13.61 18.59 -22.43
CA SER A 289 -13.12 18.99 -23.75
C SER A 289 -12.00 20.04 -23.69
N SER A 290 -11.88 20.82 -22.60
CA SER A 290 -10.80 21.80 -22.42
C SER A 290 -9.44 21.16 -22.12
N GLU A 291 -9.41 19.95 -21.54
CA GLU A 291 -8.18 19.27 -21.10
C GLU A 291 -7.11 19.16 -22.21
N GLU A 292 -7.51 18.75 -23.42
CA GLU A 292 -6.58 18.54 -24.54
C GLU A 292 -6.00 19.85 -25.07
N LYS A 293 -6.78 20.94 -25.04
CA LYS A 293 -6.33 22.30 -25.40
C LYS A 293 -5.29 22.79 -24.39
N ILE A 294 -5.55 22.60 -23.10
CA ILE A 294 -4.64 22.96 -22.01
C ILE A 294 -3.33 22.16 -22.12
N TYR A 295 -3.42 20.85 -22.39
CA TYR A 295 -2.24 20.00 -22.54
C TYR A 295 -1.32 20.45 -23.70
N LYS A 296 -1.91 20.66 -24.89
CA LYS A 296 -1.17 21.14 -26.07
C LYS A 296 -0.55 22.52 -25.85
N TRP A 297 -1.20 23.38 -25.07
CA TRP A 297 -0.62 24.67 -24.68
C TRP A 297 0.60 24.48 -23.78
N TRP A 298 0.53 23.73 -22.68
CA TRP A 298 1.70 23.46 -21.82
C TRP A 298 2.89 22.89 -22.60
N GLU A 299 2.63 21.91 -23.48
CA GLU A 299 3.67 21.31 -24.32
C GLU A 299 4.28 22.34 -25.28
N SER A 300 3.47 23.19 -25.92
CA SER A 300 3.95 24.24 -26.83
C SER A 300 4.82 25.30 -26.17
N GLN A 301 4.59 25.58 -24.87
CA GLN A 301 5.40 26.54 -24.09
C GLN A 301 6.64 25.87 -23.46
N GLY A 302 6.76 24.54 -23.55
CA GLY A 302 7.90 23.79 -23.01
C GLY A 302 7.93 23.69 -21.48
N TYR A 303 6.83 23.96 -20.77
CA TYR A 303 6.79 24.00 -19.30
C TYR A 303 7.15 22.68 -18.60
N PHE A 304 7.20 21.56 -19.33
CA PHE A 304 7.62 20.27 -18.79
C PHE A 304 9.15 20.16 -18.61
N LYS A 305 9.93 21.02 -19.28
CA LYS A 305 11.39 20.98 -19.27
C LYS A 305 11.97 21.45 -17.91
N PRO A 306 13.16 20.96 -17.51
CA PRO A 306 13.82 21.43 -16.29
C PRO A 306 14.25 22.89 -16.43
N ASN A 307 13.82 23.77 -15.52
CA ASN A 307 14.32 25.13 -15.42
C ASN A 307 15.40 25.23 -14.32
N PHE A 308 16.50 25.92 -14.60
CA PHE A 308 17.63 26.16 -13.69
C PHE A 308 17.73 27.61 -13.18
N ASP A 309 16.83 28.51 -13.59
CA ASP A 309 16.89 29.95 -13.25
C ASP A 309 16.97 30.24 -11.73
N GLN A 310 16.39 29.37 -10.90
CA GLN A 310 16.38 29.49 -9.43
C GLN A 310 17.51 28.71 -8.74
N GLY A 311 18.33 27.97 -9.51
CA GLY A 311 19.39 27.10 -8.99
C GLY A 311 18.87 25.88 -8.22
N GLY A 312 19.69 25.37 -7.30
CA GLY A 312 19.37 24.20 -6.46
C GLY A 312 19.65 22.85 -7.13
N SER A 313 19.53 21.77 -6.35
CA SER A 313 19.70 20.40 -6.85
C SER A 313 18.43 19.92 -7.59
N PRO A 314 18.60 19.28 -8.77
CA PRO A 314 17.46 18.84 -9.56
C PRO A 314 16.62 17.77 -8.86
N PHE A 315 15.39 17.57 -9.33
CA PHE A 315 14.56 16.43 -9.00
C PHE A 315 14.34 15.56 -10.24
N VAL A 316 14.78 14.31 -10.21
CA VAL A 316 14.85 13.44 -11.39
C VAL A 316 14.14 12.11 -11.12
N ILE A 317 13.21 11.76 -12.01
CA ILE A 317 12.56 10.45 -12.09
C ILE A 317 12.74 9.89 -13.52
N PRO A 318 13.35 8.70 -13.69
CA PRO A 318 13.24 7.91 -14.92
C PRO A 318 11.87 7.23 -14.94
N MET A 319 11.02 7.55 -15.92
CA MET A 319 9.72 6.87 -16.07
C MET A 319 9.96 5.37 -16.35
N PRO A 320 9.31 4.42 -15.64
CA PRO A 320 9.32 3.00 -16.00
C PRO A 320 8.79 2.81 -17.44
N PRO A 321 9.63 2.36 -18.39
CA PRO A 321 9.28 2.43 -19.82
C PRO A 321 8.20 1.40 -20.18
N PRO A 322 7.02 1.79 -20.69
CA PRO A 322 5.96 0.83 -20.99
C PRO A 322 6.31 -0.07 -22.18
N ASN A 323 6.07 -1.37 -22.00
CA ASN A 323 6.25 -2.40 -23.02
C ASN A 323 5.33 -2.16 -24.22
N VAL A 324 5.87 -2.09 -25.45
CA VAL A 324 5.12 -1.79 -26.69
C VAL A 324 4.27 -2.99 -27.19
N THR A 325 3.36 -3.44 -26.34
CA THR A 325 2.58 -4.69 -26.42
C THR A 325 1.08 -4.43 -26.61
N GLY A 326 0.74 -3.32 -27.27
CA GLY A 326 -0.62 -2.77 -27.33
C GLY A 326 -0.89 -1.72 -26.25
N SER A 327 -2.14 -1.26 -26.16
CA SER A 327 -2.58 -0.16 -25.28
C SER A 327 -2.24 -0.35 -23.79
N LEU A 328 -2.20 0.78 -23.08
CA LEU A 328 -2.08 0.88 -21.64
C LEU A 328 -3.37 0.45 -20.91
N HIS A 329 -3.26 0.31 -19.59
CA HIS A 329 -4.36 -0.07 -18.69
C HIS A 329 -4.29 0.72 -17.38
N MET A 330 -5.32 0.64 -16.53
CA MET A 330 -5.37 1.33 -15.22
C MET A 330 -4.08 1.24 -14.37
N GLY A 331 -3.42 0.07 -14.29
CA GLY A 331 -2.13 -0.03 -13.60
C GLY A 331 -1.02 0.92 -14.13
N HIS A 332 -1.03 1.26 -15.42
CA HIS A 332 -0.13 2.30 -15.98
C HIS A 332 -0.62 3.72 -15.63
N ALA A 333 -1.94 3.93 -15.54
CA ALA A 333 -2.48 5.19 -15.05
C ALA A 333 -2.13 5.46 -13.58
N MET A 334 -1.76 4.42 -12.81
CA MET A 334 -1.32 4.54 -11.42
C MET A 334 0.03 5.25 -11.32
N PHE A 335 1.11 4.67 -11.86
CA PHE A 335 2.44 5.30 -11.85
C PHE A 335 2.42 6.66 -12.55
N VAL A 336 1.78 6.79 -13.72
CA VAL A 336 1.68 8.05 -14.45
C VAL A 336 1.00 9.15 -13.61
N THR A 337 0.06 8.80 -12.73
CA THR A 337 -0.54 9.78 -11.80
C THR A 337 0.41 10.12 -10.66
N LEU A 338 1.04 9.11 -10.05
CA LEU A 338 1.85 9.27 -8.84
C LEU A 338 3.19 9.96 -9.11
N GLU A 339 3.89 9.57 -10.18
CA GLU A 339 5.10 10.27 -10.63
C GLU A 339 4.80 11.72 -11.02
N ASP A 340 3.73 11.97 -11.79
CA ASP A 340 3.35 13.34 -12.20
C ASP A 340 2.97 14.24 -11.01
N ILE A 341 2.38 13.68 -9.95
CA ILE A 341 2.15 14.42 -8.68
C ILE A 341 3.48 14.90 -8.09
N MET A 342 4.46 13.99 -7.94
CA MET A 342 5.77 14.32 -7.36
C MET A 342 6.57 15.30 -8.24
N VAL A 343 6.44 15.16 -9.55
CA VAL A 343 7.08 16.00 -10.58
C VAL A 343 6.49 17.41 -10.60
N ARG A 344 5.16 17.55 -10.62
CA ARG A 344 4.49 18.87 -10.51
C ARG A 344 4.83 19.56 -9.19
N TYR A 345 4.81 18.82 -8.08
CA TYR A 345 5.21 19.35 -6.76
C TYR A 345 6.65 19.90 -6.74
N ASN A 346 7.65 19.11 -7.16
CA ASN A 346 9.04 19.57 -7.15
C ASN A 346 9.29 20.73 -8.13
N ARG A 347 8.64 20.72 -9.30
CA ARG A 347 8.70 21.82 -10.28
C ARG A 347 8.13 23.12 -9.71
N MET A 348 6.96 23.07 -9.07
CA MET A 348 6.34 24.23 -8.43
C MET A 348 7.13 24.72 -7.21
N LYS A 349 7.87 23.84 -6.52
CA LYS A 349 8.86 24.22 -5.50
C LYS A 349 10.16 24.82 -6.06
N GLY A 350 10.25 25.04 -7.36
CA GLY A 350 11.40 25.71 -8.01
C GLY A 350 12.62 24.82 -8.21
N ARG A 351 12.56 23.50 -7.90
CA ARG A 351 13.67 22.59 -8.20
C ARG A 351 13.73 22.30 -9.71
N PRO A 352 14.92 22.26 -10.33
CA PRO A 352 15.08 21.85 -11.73
C PRO A 352 14.59 20.42 -11.93
N THR A 353 13.37 20.25 -12.44
CA THR A 353 12.67 18.97 -12.40
C THR A 353 12.66 18.29 -13.76
N LEU A 354 13.17 17.06 -13.82
CA LEU A 354 13.17 16.19 -15.00
C LEU A 354 12.37 14.91 -14.72
N TRP A 355 11.33 14.69 -15.52
CA TRP A 355 10.70 13.38 -15.63
C TRP A 355 10.91 12.89 -17.06
N LEU A 356 11.61 11.76 -17.18
CA LEU A 356 12.23 11.31 -18.42
C LEU A 356 11.41 10.17 -19.04
N PRO A 357 10.66 10.43 -20.14
CA PRO A 357 9.73 9.45 -20.70
C PRO A 357 10.44 8.47 -21.64
N GLY A 358 9.83 7.31 -21.84
CA GLY A 358 10.23 6.38 -22.89
C GLY A 358 9.42 5.10 -22.91
N THR A 359 9.77 4.19 -23.83
CA THR A 359 9.07 2.91 -24.02
C THR A 359 10.05 1.74 -24.19
N ASP A 360 9.62 0.53 -23.86
CA ASP A 360 10.47 -0.67 -23.94
C ASP A 360 10.05 -1.60 -25.09
N HIS A 361 11.03 -2.03 -25.88
CA HIS A 361 10.86 -3.03 -26.92
C HIS A 361 10.31 -4.37 -26.42
N ALA A 362 10.50 -4.69 -25.13
CA ALA A 362 9.92 -5.85 -24.43
C ALA A 362 10.24 -7.24 -25.04
N GLY A 363 11.22 -7.32 -25.94
CA GLY A 363 11.72 -8.54 -26.58
C GLY A 363 10.64 -9.56 -26.96
N ILE A 364 10.67 -10.71 -26.28
CA ILE A 364 9.76 -11.86 -26.49
C ILE A 364 8.28 -11.46 -26.39
N ALA A 365 7.90 -10.42 -25.63
CA ALA A 365 6.50 -10.00 -25.48
C ALA A 365 5.99 -9.33 -26.76
N THR A 366 6.78 -8.42 -27.34
CA THR A 366 6.43 -7.77 -28.60
C THR A 366 6.48 -8.76 -29.75
N GLN A 367 7.48 -9.65 -29.77
CA GLN A 367 7.50 -10.80 -30.70
C GLN A 367 6.19 -11.60 -30.60
N LEU A 368 5.77 -12.03 -29.40
CA LEU A 368 4.56 -12.84 -29.22
C LEU A 368 3.27 -12.15 -29.68
N VAL A 369 3.15 -10.84 -29.50
CA VAL A 369 1.97 -10.10 -29.96
C VAL A 369 2.00 -9.90 -31.48
N VAL A 370 3.17 -9.66 -32.07
CA VAL A 370 3.35 -9.61 -33.54
C VAL A 370 3.12 -10.98 -34.18
N GLU A 371 3.56 -12.09 -33.56
CA GLU A 371 3.25 -13.45 -34.02
C GLU A 371 1.74 -13.75 -33.96
N LYS A 372 1.02 -13.28 -32.93
CA LYS A 372 -0.44 -13.39 -32.86
C LYS A 372 -1.16 -12.54 -33.91
N MET A 373 -0.63 -11.35 -34.24
CA MET A 373 -1.13 -10.54 -35.36
C MET A 373 -0.92 -11.25 -36.70
N LEU A 374 0.29 -11.72 -36.98
CA LEU A 374 0.61 -12.46 -38.20
C LEU A 374 -0.22 -13.74 -38.35
N ALA A 375 -0.45 -14.49 -37.26
CA ALA A 375 -1.33 -15.65 -37.27
C ALA A 375 -2.79 -15.27 -37.65
N SER A 376 -3.26 -14.07 -37.29
CA SER A 376 -4.57 -13.56 -37.74
C SER A 376 -4.58 -13.08 -39.20
N GLU A 377 -3.42 -12.72 -39.76
CA GLU A 377 -3.20 -12.54 -41.21
C GLU A 377 -3.02 -13.88 -41.96
N GLY A 378 -2.94 -15.01 -41.25
CA GLY A 378 -2.71 -16.36 -41.80
C GLY A 378 -1.24 -16.70 -42.05
N ILE A 379 -0.30 -15.90 -41.53
CA ILE A 379 1.16 -16.00 -41.74
C ILE A 379 1.83 -16.53 -40.47
N LYS A 380 2.74 -17.51 -40.56
CA LYS A 380 3.57 -17.94 -39.41
C LYS A 380 4.91 -17.22 -39.43
N ARG A 381 5.53 -17.01 -38.26
CA ARG A 381 6.90 -16.45 -38.19
C ARG A 381 7.93 -17.28 -38.96
N VAL A 382 7.79 -18.61 -38.98
CA VAL A 382 8.70 -19.51 -39.73
C VAL A 382 8.58 -19.38 -41.25
N ASP A 383 7.49 -18.78 -41.75
CA ASP A 383 7.30 -18.49 -43.17
C ASP A 383 7.95 -17.15 -43.58
N LEU A 384 8.47 -16.39 -42.61
CA LEU A 384 9.10 -15.07 -42.78
C LEU A 384 10.61 -15.13 -42.51
N GLY A 385 11.40 -14.45 -43.35
CA GLY A 385 12.81 -14.18 -43.07
C GLY A 385 12.98 -13.21 -41.88
N ARG A 386 14.14 -13.29 -41.21
CA ARG A 386 14.48 -12.45 -40.04
C ARG A 386 14.20 -10.97 -40.29
N ASP A 387 14.63 -10.46 -41.44
CA ASP A 387 14.59 -9.02 -41.75
C ASP A 387 13.16 -8.50 -41.94
N GLU A 388 12.30 -9.26 -42.64
CA GLU A 388 10.88 -8.89 -42.83
C GLU A 388 10.10 -9.04 -41.51
N PHE A 389 10.40 -10.05 -40.68
CA PHE A 389 9.83 -10.13 -39.33
C PHE A 389 10.27 -8.94 -38.46
N THR A 390 11.56 -8.56 -38.48
CA THR A 390 12.06 -7.37 -37.78
C THR A 390 11.38 -6.09 -38.26
N LYS A 391 11.15 -5.94 -39.57
CA LYS A 391 10.38 -4.83 -40.15
C LYS A 391 8.94 -4.78 -39.63
N ARG A 392 8.22 -5.91 -39.59
CA ARG A 392 6.86 -5.97 -38.98
C ARG A 392 6.87 -5.59 -37.49
N VAL A 393 7.93 -5.90 -36.75
CA VAL A 393 8.09 -5.45 -35.34
C VAL A 393 8.29 -3.94 -35.23
N TRP A 394 9.02 -3.29 -36.14
CA TRP A 394 9.14 -1.83 -36.18
C TRP A 394 7.83 -1.15 -36.62
N GLU A 395 7.12 -1.68 -37.61
CA GLU A 395 5.78 -1.21 -38.01
C GLU A 395 4.78 -1.28 -36.85
N TRP A 396 4.84 -2.36 -36.05
CA TRP A 396 4.09 -2.49 -34.80
C TRP A 396 4.51 -1.43 -33.76
N LYS A 397 5.82 -1.22 -33.57
CA LYS A 397 6.36 -0.24 -32.61
C LYS A 397 5.89 1.19 -32.91
N GLU A 398 5.90 1.63 -34.17
CA GLU A 398 5.44 2.98 -34.52
C GLU A 398 3.94 3.17 -34.21
N LYS A 399 3.11 2.19 -34.61
CA LYS A 399 1.66 2.21 -34.37
C LYS A 399 1.31 2.25 -32.87
N TYR A 400 1.92 1.39 -32.06
CA TYR A 400 1.55 1.26 -30.64
C TYR A 400 2.35 2.17 -29.71
N GLY A 401 3.59 2.54 -30.05
CA GLY A 401 4.36 3.55 -29.33
C GLY A 401 3.67 4.93 -29.37
N GLY A 402 3.22 5.37 -30.55
CA GLY A 402 2.42 6.61 -30.66
C GLY A 402 1.09 6.54 -29.91
N THR A 403 0.48 5.35 -29.81
CA THR A 403 -0.73 5.12 -29.01
C THR A 403 -0.45 5.26 -27.51
N ILE A 404 0.60 4.59 -27.00
CA ILE A 404 1.05 4.66 -25.60
C ILE A 404 1.37 6.09 -25.19
N THR A 405 2.16 6.79 -26.01
CA THR A 405 2.54 8.20 -25.83
C THR A 405 1.29 9.09 -25.72
N ASN A 406 0.32 8.92 -26.60
CA ASN A 406 -0.96 9.64 -26.54
C ASN A 406 -1.79 9.30 -25.28
N GLN A 407 -1.79 8.06 -24.81
CA GLN A 407 -2.47 7.68 -23.56
C GLN A 407 -1.83 8.37 -22.34
N ILE A 408 -0.49 8.42 -22.26
CA ILE A 408 0.25 9.09 -21.20
C ILE A 408 0.01 10.62 -21.25
N LYS A 409 0.00 11.22 -22.45
CA LYS A 409 -0.38 12.63 -22.65
C LYS A 409 -1.81 12.92 -22.20
N ARG A 410 -2.79 12.07 -22.51
CA ARG A 410 -4.19 12.25 -22.06
C ARG A 410 -4.41 12.02 -20.57
N LEU A 411 -3.58 11.22 -19.92
CA LEU A 411 -3.46 11.15 -18.45
C LEU A 411 -2.84 12.42 -17.82
N GLY A 412 -2.38 13.38 -18.64
CA GLY A 412 -1.89 14.67 -18.18
C GLY A 412 -0.44 14.68 -17.69
N ALA A 413 0.36 13.69 -18.07
CA ALA A 413 1.77 13.60 -17.69
C ALA A 413 2.59 14.84 -18.10
N SER A 414 3.37 15.41 -17.19
CA SER A 414 4.24 16.58 -17.44
C SER A 414 5.73 16.20 -17.60
N CYS A 415 6.00 15.10 -18.30
CA CYS A 415 7.35 14.64 -18.66
C CYS A 415 7.94 15.40 -19.86
N ASP A 416 9.26 15.40 -19.98
CA ASP A 416 9.97 16.08 -21.07
C ASP A 416 10.00 15.22 -22.33
N TRP A 417 8.94 15.29 -23.15
CA TRP A 417 8.84 14.62 -24.45
C TRP A 417 9.99 14.93 -25.42
N SER A 418 10.73 16.03 -25.24
CA SER A 418 11.92 16.29 -26.07
C SER A 418 13.14 15.42 -25.70
N ARG A 419 13.01 14.61 -24.64
CA ARG A 419 13.97 13.59 -24.20
C ARG A 419 13.40 12.18 -24.22
N GLU A 420 12.32 11.93 -24.96
CA GLU A 420 11.76 10.58 -25.11
C GLU A 420 12.82 9.58 -25.62
N ARG A 421 12.78 8.33 -25.12
CA ARG A 421 13.71 7.25 -25.47
C ARG A 421 13.01 5.92 -25.73
N PHE A 422 13.63 5.08 -26.52
CA PHE A 422 13.24 3.70 -26.78
C PHE A 422 14.46 2.79 -26.53
N THR A 423 14.26 1.61 -25.93
CA THR A 423 15.39 0.74 -25.51
C THR A 423 16.26 0.21 -26.66
N LEU A 424 15.80 0.28 -27.91
CA LEU A 424 16.58 -0.03 -29.12
C LEU A 424 17.03 1.23 -29.90
N ASP A 425 16.98 2.43 -29.32
CA ASP A 425 17.66 3.61 -29.88
C ASP A 425 19.16 3.36 -30.01
N GLU A 426 19.83 4.02 -30.95
CA GLU A 426 21.28 3.87 -31.18
C GLU A 426 22.11 4.16 -29.90
N GLN A 427 21.75 5.21 -29.17
CA GLN A 427 22.37 5.60 -27.89
C GLN A 427 22.25 4.47 -26.85
N LEU A 428 21.05 3.91 -26.67
CA LEU A 428 20.78 2.91 -25.63
C LEU A 428 21.32 1.53 -26.05
N SER A 429 21.27 1.20 -27.34
CA SER A 429 21.92 0.01 -27.90
C SER A 429 23.43 0.04 -27.67
N ARG A 430 24.09 1.21 -27.85
CA ARG A 430 25.50 1.40 -27.53
C ARG A 430 25.77 1.28 -26.03
N ALA A 431 24.87 1.75 -25.18
CA ALA A 431 24.96 1.55 -23.73
C ALA A 431 24.85 0.06 -23.36
N VAL A 432 23.93 -0.70 -23.95
CA VAL A 432 23.81 -2.16 -23.74
C VAL A 432 25.09 -2.89 -24.15
N VAL A 433 25.70 -2.54 -25.28
CA VAL A 433 26.98 -3.12 -25.72
C VAL A 433 28.12 -2.78 -24.75
N GLU A 434 28.26 -1.51 -24.36
CA GLU A 434 29.31 -1.11 -23.41
C GLU A 434 29.13 -1.74 -22.03
N ALA A 435 27.88 -1.86 -21.54
CA ALA A 435 27.54 -2.52 -20.29
C ALA A 435 27.89 -4.01 -20.32
N PHE A 436 27.44 -4.73 -21.36
CA PHE A 436 27.74 -6.14 -21.55
C PHE A 436 29.25 -6.39 -21.51
N VAL A 437 30.04 -5.61 -22.25
CA VAL A 437 31.47 -5.89 -22.32
C VAL A 437 32.25 -5.35 -21.13
N LYS A 438 31.79 -4.29 -20.45
CA LYS A 438 32.36 -3.88 -19.14
C LYS A 438 32.14 -4.94 -18.05
N LEU A 439 30.97 -5.58 -18.00
CA LEU A 439 30.74 -6.70 -17.08
C LEU A 439 31.61 -7.89 -17.45
N HIS A 440 31.65 -8.24 -18.74
CA HIS A 440 32.56 -9.28 -19.21
C HIS A 440 34.03 -9.00 -18.83
N ASP A 441 34.56 -7.82 -19.13
CA ASP A 441 35.98 -7.50 -18.88
C ASP A 441 36.34 -7.57 -17.38
N LYS A 442 35.34 -7.56 -16.50
CA LYS A 442 35.42 -7.78 -15.03
C LYS A 442 35.19 -9.25 -14.61
N GLY A 443 34.95 -10.17 -15.54
CA GLY A 443 34.57 -11.57 -15.32
C GLY A 443 33.07 -11.82 -15.12
N LEU A 444 32.25 -10.77 -15.01
CA LEU A 444 30.87 -10.85 -14.50
C LEU A 444 29.84 -11.35 -15.52
N ILE A 445 30.21 -11.60 -16.77
CA ILE A 445 29.32 -12.16 -17.81
C ILE A 445 29.95 -13.38 -18.45
N TYR A 446 29.14 -14.43 -18.65
CA TYR A 446 29.65 -15.76 -18.95
C TYR A 446 28.76 -16.67 -19.80
N GLN A 447 29.35 -17.73 -20.36
CA GLN A 447 28.67 -18.70 -21.23
C GLN A 447 28.75 -20.16 -20.72
N GLY A 448 28.03 -20.46 -19.65
CA GLY A 448 27.93 -21.80 -19.06
C GLY A 448 27.09 -22.78 -19.88
N SER A 449 27.26 -24.07 -19.60
CA SER A 449 26.25 -25.10 -19.89
C SER A 449 25.50 -25.39 -18.60
N TYR A 450 24.23 -24.98 -18.51
CA TYR A 450 23.41 -25.09 -17.29
C TYR A 450 22.02 -25.64 -17.63
N MET A 451 21.28 -26.11 -16.63
CA MET A 451 19.88 -26.49 -16.81
C MET A 451 19.00 -25.25 -16.81
N VAL A 452 18.42 -24.92 -17.96
CA VAL A 452 17.55 -23.76 -18.13
C VAL A 452 16.08 -24.19 -18.21
N ASN A 453 15.18 -23.34 -17.75
CA ASN A 453 13.77 -23.44 -18.06
C ASN A 453 13.60 -23.17 -19.57
N TRP A 454 13.26 -24.20 -20.34
CA TRP A 454 13.07 -24.10 -21.79
C TRP A 454 11.59 -24.10 -22.14
N SER A 455 11.15 -23.16 -23.00
CA SER A 455 9.84 -23.21 -23.63
C SER A 455 9.94 -23.95 -24.98
N PRO A 456 9.32 -25.14 -25.13
CA PRO A 456 9.36 -25.88 -26.39
C PRO A 456 8.57 -25.17 -27.51
N ASN A 457 7.58 -24.35 -27.15
CA ASN A 457 6.73 -23.63 -28.09
C ASN A 457 7.40 -22.35 -28.60
N LEU A 458 8.08 -21.61 -27.71
CA LEU A 458 8.77 -20.37 -28.05
C LEU A 458 10.19 -20.59 -28.59
N GLN A 459 10.74 -21.80 -28.42
CA GLN A 459 12.11 -22.18 -28.81
C GLN A 459 13.20 -21.31 -28.14
N THR A 460 13.00 -20.99 -26.86
CA THR A 460 13.91 -20.15 -26.06
C THR A 460 14.00 -20.63 -24.62
N ALA A 461 15.11 -20.28 -23.95
CA ALA A 461 15.17 -20.27 -22.50
C ALA A 461 14.29 -19.12 -21.95
N VAL A 462 13.82 -19.29 -20.72
CA VAL A 462 13.12 -18.27 -19.91
C VAL A 462 13.74 -18.24 -18.50
N SER A 463 13.64 -17.13 -17.77
CA SER A 463 14.15 -17.05 -16.39
C SER A 463 13.12 -17.59 -15.38
N ASP A 464 13.54 -17.91 -14.15
CA ASP A 464 12.62 -18.39 -13.09
C ASP A 464 11.50 -17.40 -12.77
N LEU A 465 11.73 -16.09 -13.01
CA LEU A 465 10.73 -15.02 -12.85
C LEU A 465 9.61 -15.07 -13.91
N GLU A 466 9.79 -15.85 -14.98
CA GLU A 466 8.81 -16.03 -16.07
C GLU A 466 8.08 -17.38 -16.02
N VAL A 467 8.37 -18.20 -15.00
CA VAL A 467 7.72 -19.50 -14.77
C VAL A 467 6.62 -19.35 -13.72
N GLU A 468 5.38 -19.57 -14.13
CA GLU A 468 4.23 -19.67 -13.22
C GLU A 468 3.95 -21.15 -12.90
N TYR A 469 3.59 -21.46 -11.65
CA TYR A 469 3.31 -22.83 -11.22
C TYR A 469 1.81 -23.05 -11.04
N SER A 470 1.26 -24.08 -11.70
CA SER A 470 -0.11 -24.55 -11.54
C SER A 470 -0.16 -25.85 -10.74
N GLU A 471 -1.20 -26.00 -9.91
CA GLU A 471 -1.56 -27.31 -9.33
C GLU A 471 -2.51 -28.03 -10.28
N GLU A 472 -2.11 -29.21 -10.76
CA GLU A 472 -2.85 -29.98 -11.78
C GLU A 472 -3.00 -31.45 -11.37
N PRO A 473 -4.15 -32.10 -11.66
CA PRO A 473 -4.34 -33.51 -11.38
C PRO A 473 -3.48 -34.37 -12.33
N GLY A 474 -2.63 -35.21 -11.75
CA GLY A 474 -1.81 -36.17 -12.50
C GLY A 474 -1.68 -37.51 -11.76
N PHE A 475 -0.56 -38.20 -11.97
CA PHE A 475 -0.31 -39.53 -11.43
C PHE A 475 1.12 -39.70 -10.91
N LEU A 476 1.26 -40.52 -9.86
CA LEU A 476 2.53 -41.04 -9.38
C LEU A 476 2.69 -42.50 -9.83
N TYR A 477 3.64 -42.73 -10.73
CA TYR A 477 3.91 -44.00 -11.37
C TYR A 477 4.98 -44.78 -10.60
N HIS A 478 4.72 -46.06 -10.33
CA HIS A 478 5.63 -46.95 -9.61
C HIS A 478 6.18 -48.02 -10.55
N ILE A 479 7.50 -48.06 -10.72
CA ILE A 479 8.20 -48.82 -11.77
C ILE A 479 9.35 -49.65 -11.17
N LYS A 480 9.45 -50.92 -11.54
CA LYS A 480 10.50 -51.85 -11.11
C LYS A 480 11.78 -51.71 -11.95
N TYR A 481 12.91 -51.57 -11.27
CA TYR A 481 14.25 -51.59 -11.86
C TYR A 481 14.96 -52.83 -11.32
N ARG A 482 15.46 -53.68 -12.20
CA ARG A 482 16.08 -54.96 -11.80
C ARG A 482 17.50 -54.74 -11.31
N VAL A 483 17.88 -55.34 -10.18
CA VAL A 483 19.27 -55.34 -9.72
C VAL A 483 20.11 -56.26 -10.61
N ALA A 484 21.21 -55.75 -11.15
CA ALA A 484 22.08 -56.49 -12.06
C ALA A 484 22.71 -57.70 -11.35
N GLY A 485 22.72 -58.86 -12.01
CA GLY A 485 23.18 -60.13 -11.43
C GLY A 485 22.24 -60.75 -10.38
N SER A 486 21.10 -60.12 -10.06
CA SER A 486 20.17 -60.56 -9.02
C SER A 486 18.76 -60.86 -9.59
N PRO A 487 17.92 -61.64 -8.88
CA PRO A 487 16.47 -61.67 -9.11
C PRO A 487 15.73 -60.46 -8.50
N ASP A 488 16.37 -59.66 -7.66
CA ASP A 488 15.75 -58.55 -6.92
C ASP A 488 15.40 -57.35 -7.82
N PHE A 489 14.43 -56.55 -7.36
CA PHE A 489 14.03 -55.29 -7.98
C PHE A 489 13.95 -54.18 -6.92
N LEU A 490 14.43 -52.99 -7.25
CA LEU A 490 14.01 -51.75 -6.59
C LEU A 490 12.74 -51.25 -7.29
N THR A 491 11.85 -50.56 -6.58
CA THR A 491 10.71 -49.87 -7.19
C THR A 491 10.91 -48.38 -6.97
N ILE A 492 10.95 -47.59 -8.04
CA ILE A 492 10.95 -46.12 -7.95
C ILE A 492 9.52 -45.58 -7.84
N ALA A 493 9.37 -44.34 -7.40
CA ALA A 493 8.18 -43.53 -7.62
C ALA A 493 8.53 -42.30 -8.49
N THR A 494 7.75 -41.99 -9.53
CA THR A 494 7.95 -40.78 -10.34
C THR A 494 6.68 -40.27 -11.00
N THR A 495 6.59 -38.96 -11.22
CA THR A 495 5.52 -38.29 -11.98
C THR A 495 5.84 -38.18 -13.48
N ARG A 496 7.09 -38.49 -13.87
CA ARG A 496 7.66 -38.29 -15.21
C ARG A 496 8.28 -39.59 -15.78
N PRO A 497 7.51 -40.66 -16.02
CA PRO A 497 8.07 -41.94 -16.48
C PRO A 497 8.81 -41.80 -17.82
N GLU A 498 8.40 -40.87 -18.69
CA GLU A 498 9.06 -40.59 -19.98
C GLU A 498 10.52 -40.13 -19.85
N THR A 499 10.94 -39.65 -18.66
CA THR A 499 12.33 -39.25 -18.40
C THR A 499 13.25 -40.42 -18.02
N LEU A 500 12.75 -41.66 -17.87
CA LEU A 500 13.56 -42.81 -17.44
C LEU A 500 14.70 -43.16 -18.41
N PHE A 501 14.54 -42.83 -19.70
CA PHE A 501 15.60 -43.00 -20.69
C PHE A 501 16.84 -42.14 -20.37
N GLY A 502 16.65 -41.05 -19.61
CA GLY A 502 17.70 -40.14 -19.13
C GLY A 502 18.30 -40.50 -17.78
N ASP A 503 17.87 -41.58 -17.13
CA ASP A 503 18.37 -41.97 -15.80
C ASP A 503 19.88 -42.27 -15.82
N VAL A 504 20.63 -41.82 -14.82
CA VAL A 504 22.07 -42.13 -14.68
C VAL A 504 22.44 -42.73 -13.34
N ALA A 505 21.52 -42.72 -12.37
CA ALA A 505 21.64 -43.42 -11.09
C ALA A 505 20.24 -43.71 -10.52
N LEU A 506 20.16 -44.67 -9.60
CA LEU A 506 19.08 -44.72 -8.61
C LEU A 506 19.64 -44.28 -7.27
N ALA A 507 18.98 -43.35 -6.59
CA ALA A 507 19.37 -42.90 -5.26
C ALA A 507 18.43 -43.47 -4.19
N VAL A 508 18.99 -43.83 -3.04
CA VAL A 508 18.26 -44.26 -1.84
C VAL A 508 18.77 -43.49 -0.61
N HIS A 509 17.96 -43.36 0.43
CA HIS A 509 18.41 -42.73 1.66
C HIS A 509 19.46 -43.61 2.38
N PRO A 510 20.58 -43.08 2.90
CA PRO A 510 21.61 -43.88 3.57
C PRO A 510 21.14 -44.65 4.80
N GLU A 511 20.07 -44.18 5.45
CA GLU A 511 19.47 -44.75 6.66
C GLU A 511 18.17 -45.53 6.35
N ASP A 512 18.02 -46.04 5.12
CA ASP A 512 16.90 -46.91 4.73
C ASP A 512 17.35 -48.38 4.59
N ASP A 513 17.13 -49.14 5.66
CA ASP A 513 17.47 -50.58 5.75
C ASP A 513 16.78 -51.46 4.69
N ARG A 514 15.72 -50.97 4.03
CA ARG A 514 15.07 -51.70 2.92
C ARG A 514 16.01 -51.83 1.72
N TYR A 515 16.81 -50.80 1.46
CA TYR A 515 17.59 -50.65 0.22
C TYR A 515 19.09 -50.40 0.41
N SER A 516 19.56 -50.09 1.63
CA SER A 516 20.99 -49.85 1.94
C SER A 516 21.92 -50.97 1.44
N LYS A 517 21.48 -52.23 1.51
CA LYS A 517 22.15 -53.43 0.94
C LYS A 517 22.41 -53.39 -0.57
N TYR A 518 21.73 -52.55 -1.35
CA TYR A 518 21.91 -52.42 -2.80
C TYR A 518 22.86 -51.27 -3.20
N VAL A 519 23.27 -50.42 -2.26
CA VAL A 519 24.20 -49.31 -2.52
C VAL A 519 25.54 -49.85 -3.03
N GLY A 520 26.06 -49.26 -4.10
CA GLY A 520 27.26 -49.72 -4.80
C GLY A 520 27.03 -50.87 -5.81
N GLN A 521 25.82 -51.45 -5.87
CA GLN A 521 25.41 -52.33 -6.96
C GLN A 521 24.92 -51.50 -8.17
N THR A 522 24.49 -52.17 -9.24
CA THR A 522 23.87 -51.50 -10.40
C THR A 522 22.45 -52.00 -10.63
N ALA A 523 21.59 -51.12 -11.15
CA ALA A 523 20.25 -51.42 -11.60
C ALA A 523 20.18 -51.36 -13.14
N ILE A 524 19.31 -52.17 -13.73
CA ILE A 524 19.01 -52.16 -15.17
C ILE A 524 17.79 -51.27 -15.38
N VAL A 525 17.94 -50.25 -16.22
CA VAL A 525 16.87 -49.30 -16.56
C VAL A 525 15.86 -49.97 -17.50
N PRO A 526 14.54 -49.93 -17.21
CA PRO A 526 13.50 -50.46 -18.11
C PRO A 526 13.61 -49.94 -19.55
N MET A 527 13.17 -50.74 -20.53
CA MET A 527 13.04 -50.37 -21.95
C MET A 527 14.30 -49.82 -22.68
N THR A 528 15.49 -49.89 -22.07
CA THR A 528 16.75 -49.33 -22.62
C THR A 528 17.72 -50.40 -23.15
N TYR A 529 17.22 -51.56 -23.59
CA TYR A 529 18.03 -52.70 -24.06
C TYR A 529 19.12 -53.20 -23.07
N GLY A 530 18.94 -52.96 -21.77
CA GLY A 530 19.87 -53.39 -20.73
C GLY A 530 20.89 -52.33 -20.26
N ARG A 531 20.58 -51.04 -20.38
CA ARG A 531 21.41 -49.95 -19.84
C ARG A 531 21.52 -50.07 -18.31
N HIS A 532 22.74 -50.11 -17.79
CA HIS A 532 23.01 -50.22 -16.36
C HIS A 532 23.30 -48.85 -15.75
N VAL A 533 22.81 -48.60 -14.53
CA VAL A 533 23.08 -47.39 -13.73
C VAL A 533 23.48 -47.76 -12.29
N PRO A 534 24.39 -47.03 -11.63
CA PRO A 534 24.74 -47.25 -10.22
C PRO A 534 23.55 -47.00 -9.27
N ILE A 535 23.53 -47.74 -8.17
CA ILE A 535 22.67 -47.48 -7.02
C ILE A 535 23.51 -46.74 -5.97
N ILE A 536 23.15 -45.49 -5.67
CA ILE A 536 23.88 -44.56 -4.80
C ILE A 536 23.09 -44.25 -3.53
N ALA A 537 23.77 -43.74 -2.50
CA ALA A 537 23.14 -43.27 -1.28
C ALA A 537 23.38 -41.76 -1.11
N ASP A 538 22.33 -40.96 -0.97
CA ASP A 538 22.41 -39.53 -0.65
C ASP A 538 21.22 -39.12 0.24
N LYS A 539 21.46 -38.20 1.19
CA LYS A 539 20.44 -37.70 2.13
C LYS A 539 19.39 -36.80 1.48
N TYR A 540 19.58 -36.42 0.21
CA TYR A 540 18.54 -35.76 -0.61
C TYR A 540 17.28 -36.64 -0.80
N VAL A 541 17.40 -37.97 -0.75
CA VAL A 541 16.26 -38.87 -0.95
C VAL A 541 15.41 -38.97 0.32
N ASP A 542 14.17 -38.52 0.25
CA ASP A 542 13.16 -38.82 1.27
C ASP A 542 12.80 -40.31 1.22
N LYS A 543 13.01 -41.01 2.35
CA LYS A 543 12.71 -42.45 2.50
C LYS A 543 11.21 -42.72 2.67
N ASP A 544 10.45 -41.75 3.16
CA ASP A 544 9.03 -41.88 3.50
C ASP A 544 8.13 -41.41 2.34
N PHE A 545 8.68 -40.65 1.38
CA PHE A 545 7.99 -40.31 0.13
C PHE A 545 8.02 -41.45 -0.91
N GLY A 546 6.84 -41.83 -1.40
CA GLY A 546 6.65 -42.81 -2.47
C GLY A 546 7.12 -44.22 -2.12
N THR A 547 8.40 -44.50 -2.37
CA THR A 547 9.06 -45.79 -2.12
C THR A 547 10.36 -45.68 -1.32
N GLY A 548 10.92 -44.48 -1.16
CA GLY A 548 12.31 -44.30 -0.70
C GLY A 548 13.39 -44.59 -1.75
N VAL A 549 13.02 -44.83 -3.01
CA VAL A 549 13.94 -44.95 -4.15
C VAL A 549 13.62 -43.90 -5.21
N LEU A 550 14.57 -43.03 -5.49
CA LEU A 550 14.47 -41.96 -6.48
C LEU A 550 15.27 -42.32 -7.74
N LYS A 551 14.70 -42.11 -8.92
CA LYS A 551 15.46 -42.11 -10.18
C LYS A 551 16.15 -40.75 -10.36
N ILE A 552 17.41 -40.75 -10.78
CA ILE A 552 18.19 -39.52 -11.02
C ILE A 552 18.35 -39.33 -12.53
N SER A 553 17.71 -38.31 -13.11
CA SER A 553 17.66 -38.01 -14.55
C SER A 553 18.19 -36.59 -14.88
N PRO A 554 19.51 -36.34 -14.80
CA PRO A 554 20.11 -34.99 -14.77
C PRO A 554 19.97 -34.13 -16.04
N GLY A 555 19.30 -34.65 -17.08
CA GLY A 555 18.91 -33.88 -18.26
C GLY A 555 17.57 -33.15 -18.12
N HIS A 556 16.74 -33.46 -17.11
CA HIS A 556 15.30 -33.12 -17.07
C HIS A 556 14.75 -32.69 -15.69
N ASP A 557 15.60 -32.58 -14.67
CA ASP A 557 15.27 -32.09 -13.33
C ASP A 557 16.47 -31.35 -12.70
N HIS A 558 16.21 -30.20 -12.06
CA HIS A 558 17.23 -29.31 -11.51
C HIS A 558 17.97 -29.89 -10.30
N ASN A 559 17.28 -30.63 -9.43
CA ASN A 559 17.91 -31.24 -8.26
C ASN A 559 18.76 -32.45 -8.67
N ASP A 560 18.27 -33.25 -9.62
CA ASP A 560 19.03 -34.34 -10.23
C ASP A 560 20.28 -33.81 -10.95
N TYR A 561 20.17 -32.65 -11.63
CA TYR A 561 21.30 -31.95 -12.25
C TYR A 561 22.35 -31.51 -11.22
N LEU A 562 21.93 -30.86 -10.12
CA LEU A 562 22.84 -30.43 -9.05
C LEU A 562 23.49 -31.63 -8.33
N LEU A 563 22.74 -32.70 -8.07
CA LEU A 563 23.28 -33.94 -7.49
C LEU A 563 24.28 -34.62 -8.42
N ALA A 564 24.00 -34.66 -9.73
CA ALA A 564 24.93 -35.20 -10.72
C ALA A 564 26.21 -34.38 -10.84
N ARG A 565 26.11 -33.04 -10.83
CA ARG A 565 27.26 -32.13 -10.80
C ARG A 565 28.12 -32.36 -9.55
N LYS A 566 27.50 -32.49 -8.37
CA LYS A 566 28.15 -32.80 -7.08
C LYS A 566 28.87 -34.16 -7.07
N LEU A 567 28.31 -35.17 -7.73
CA LEU A 567 28.82 -36.56 -7.70
C LEU A 567 29.62 -36.96 -8.95
N GLY A 568 29.75 -36.09 -9.95
CA GLY A 568 30.43 -36.40 -11.22
C GLY A 568 29.66 -37.37 -12.14
N LEU A 569 28.35 -37.48 -11.98
CA LEU A 569 27.51 -38.34 -12.82
C LEU A 569 27.32 -37.71 -14.21
N PRO A 570 27.15 -38.52 -15.28
CA PRO A 570 26.90 -37.99 -16.63
C PRO A 570 25.54 -37.29 -16.72
N ILE A 571 25.41 -36.37 -17.67
CA ILE A 571 24.17 -35.65 -17.96
C ILE A 571 23.61 -36.19 -19.28
N LEU A 572 22.42 -36.79 -19.25
CA LEU A 572 21.81 -37.46 -20.39
C LEU A 572 20.48 -36.80 -20.79
N ASN A 573 20.52 -35.98 -21.84
CA ASN A 573 19.32 -35.40 -22.44
C ASN A 573 18.62 -36.43 -23.36
N VAL A 574 17.29 -36.54 -23.25
CA VAL A 574 16.44 -37.42 -24.07
C VAL A 574 15.38 -36.69 -24.87
N MET A 575 15.37 -35.35 -24.84
CA MET A 575 14.41 -34.50 -25.55
C MET A 575 15.10 -33.61 -26.59
N ASN A 576 14.40 -33.36 -27.68
CA ASN A 576 14.70 -32.31 -28.65
C ASN A 576 14.20 -30.96 -28.13
N LYS A 577 14.55 -29.86 -28.82
CA LYS A 577 14.11 -28.51 -28.43
C LYS A 577 12.59 -28.28 -28.55
N ASP A 578 11.87 -29.11 -29.29
CA ASP A 578 10.39 -29.12 -29.35
C ASP A 578 9.74 -30.05 -28.30
N ALA A 579 10.56 -30.67 -27.45
CA ALA A 579 10.18 -31.65 -26.43
C ALA A 579 9.61 -32.98 -26.97
N THR A 580 9.81 -33.28 -28.26
CA THR A 580 9.80 -34.68 -28.75
C THR A 580 10.99 -35.45 -28.19
N LEU A 581 10.90 -36.77 -28.06
CA LEU A 581 12.04 -37.56 -27.59
C LEU A 581 13.07 -37.79 -28.71
N ASN A 582 14.34 -37.87 -28.33
CA ASN A 582 15.47 -38.11 -29.23
C ASN A 582 15.90 -39.60 -29.24
N ASP A 583 16.96 -39.92 -29.99
CA ASP A 583 17.46 -41.29 -30.21
C ASP A 583 17.78 -42.08 -28.93
N VAL A 584 18.04 -41.40 -27.80
CA VAL A 584 18.29 -42.05 -26.50
C VAL A 584 17.05 -42.81 -25.99
N ALA A 585 15.85 -42.40 -26.40
CA ALA A 585 14.59 -43.09 -26.10
C ALA A 585 14.30 -44.28 -27.04
N GLY A 586 15.17 -44.58 -28.00
CA GLY A 586 15.07 -45.75 -28.88
C GLY A 586 13.74 -45.80 -29.65
N LEU A 587 12.88 -46.78 -29.34
CA LEU A 587 11.59 -47.00 -30.00
C LEU A 587 10.60 -45.83 -29.82
N PHE A 588 10.85 -44.92 -28.86
CA PHE A 588 10.02 -43.75 -28.58
C PHE A 588 10.55 -42.46 -29.22
N CYS A 589 11.65 -42.50 -30.00
CA CYS A 589 12.20 -41.34 -30.70
C CYS A 589 11.18 -40.73 -31.67
N GLY A 590 11.12 -39.39 -31.71
CA GLY A 590 10.23 -38.61 -32.58
C GLY A 590 8.79 -38.43 -32.07
N LEU A 591 8.41 -39.06 -30.96
CA LEU A 591 7.09 -38.86 -30.33
C LEU A 591 7.14 -37.73 -29.29
N ASP A 592 6.01 -37.05 -29.04
CA ASP A 592 5.92 -36.11 -27.91
C ASP A 592 5.95 -36.85 -26.56
N ARG A 593 6.57 -36.22 -25.57
CA ARG A 593 6.76 -36.75 -24.22
C ARG A 593 5.47 -37.18 -23.50
N PHE A 594 4.32 -36.56 -23.77
CA PHE A 594 3.03 -36.95 -23.18
C PHE A 594 2.47 -38.21 -23.86
N GLU A 595 2.64 -38.34 -25.18
CA GLU A 595 2.32 -39.57 -25.92
C GLU A 595 3.20 -40.74 -25.47
N VAL A 596 4.50 -40.48 -25.28
CA VAL A 596 5.43 -41.48 -24.71
C VAL A 596 5.04 -41.87 -23.29
N ARG A 597 4.67 -40.92 -22.43
CA ARG A 597 4.20 -41.20 -21.06
C ARG A 597 3.04 -42.18 -21.01
N GLU A 598 2.13 -42.15 -21.99
CA GLU A 598 1.03 -43.11 -22.09
C GLU A 598 1.49 -44.47 -22.64
N LYS A 599 2.17 -44.50 -23.80
CA LYS A 599 2.65 -45.73 -24.44
C LYS A 599 3.61 -46.53 -23.54
N LEU A 600 4.60 -45.84 -22.96
CA LEU A 600 5.59 -46.44 -22.06
C LEU A 600 4.94 -47.08 -20.83
N TRP A 601 3.82 -46.55 -20.34
CA TRP A 601 3.12 -47.18 -19.23
C TRP A 601 2.47 -48.51 -19.62
N VAL A 602 1.87 -48.59 -20.82
CA VAL A 602 1.31 -49.85 -21.35
C VAL A 602 2.41 -50.89 -21.53
N ASP A 603 3.55 -50.53 -22.14
CA ASP A 603 4.68 -51.45 -22.32
C ASP A 603 5.25 -51.93 -20.97
N LEU A 604 5.26 -51.08 -19.94
CA LEU A 604 5.65 -51.44 -18.58
C LEU A 604 4.64 -52.36 -17.88
N GLU A 605 3.34 -52.25 -18.19
CA GLU A 605 2.31 -53.18 -17.73
C GLU A 605 2.44 -54.55 -18.44
N GLU A 606 2.60 -54.58 -19.77
CA GLU A 606 2.78 -55.82 -20.54
C GLU A 606 4.06 -56.59 -20.14
N THR A 607 5.14 -55.89 -19.80
CA THR A 607 6.39 -56.49 -19.30
C THR A 607 6.37 -56.79 -17.80
N GLY A 608 5.30 -56.46 -17.08
CA GLY A 608 5.19 -56.69 -15.63
C GLY A 608 6.15 -55.85 -14.78
N LEU A 609 6.71 -54.77 -15.33
CA LEU A 609 7.60 -53.83 -14.64
C LEU A 609 6.83 -52.68 -13.96
N ALA A 610 5.60 -52.40 -14.37
CA ALA A 610 4.67 -51.57 -13.62
C ALA A 610 4.32 -52.20 -12.26
N VAL A 611 4.03 -51.35 -11.26
CA VAL A 611 3.52 -51.75 -9.93
C VAL A 611 2.16 -51.15 -9.64
N LYS A 612 2.06 -49.80 -9.73
CA LYS A 612 0.81 -49.04 -9.59
C LYS A 612 0.95 -47.67 -10.25
N LYS A 613 -0.19 -47.11 -10.65
CA LYS A 613 -0.38 -45.71 -11.08
C LYS A 613 -1.47 -45.14 -10.18
N GLU A 614 -1.14 -44.17 -9.34
CA GLU A 614 -2.10 -43.59 -8.38
C GLU A 614 -2.27 -42.08 -8.59
N PRO A 615 -3.46 -41.50 -8.34
CA PRO A 615 -3.67 -40.06 -8.50
C PRO A 615 -2.78 -39.23 -7.59
N HIS A 616 -2.20 -38.16 -8.13
CA HIS A 616 -1.29 -37.27 -7.41
C HIS A 616 -1.40 -35.84 -7.94
N THR A 617 -1.43 -34.83 -7.06
CA THR A 617 -1.42 -33.42 -7.47
C THR A 617 -0.01 -33.03 -7.90
N LEU A 618 0.12 -32.58 -9.15
CA LEU A 618 1.38 -32.12 -9.72
C LEU A 618 1.49 -30.60 -9.57
N ARG A 619 2.66 -30.10 -9.16
CA ARG A 619 3.03 -28.69 -9.30
C ARG A 619 3.76 -28.51 -10.63
N VAL A 620 3.05 -28.08 -11.66
CA VAL A 620 3.54 -28.01 -13.05
C VAL A 620 4.12 -26.62 -13.33
N PRO A 621 5.37 -26.51 -13.84
CA PRO A 621 5.92 -25.24 -14.29
C PRO A 621 5.37 -24.89 -15.68
N ARG A 622 4.84 -23.69 -15.84
CA ARG A 622 4.30 -23.17 -17.11
C ARG A 622 4.91 -21.82 -17.47
N SER A 623 5.04 -21.60 -18.77
CA SER A 623 5.43 -20.33 -19.37
C SER A 623 4.37 -19.27 -19.08
N GLN A 624 4.72 -18.20 -18.34
CA GLN A 624 3.81 -17.07 -18.08
C GLN A 624 3.23 -16.45 -19.37
N ARG A 625 4.01 -16.49 -20.46
CA ARG A 625 3.71 -15.79 -21.72
C ARG A 625 2.96 -16.68 -22.73
N GLY A 626 3.30 -17.96 -22.81
CA GLY A 626 2.76 -18.92 -23.79
C GLY A 626 1.77 -19.94 -23.20
N GLY A 627 1.87 -20.25 -21.91
CA GLY A 627 1.03 -21.23 -21.20
C GLY A 627 1.47 -22.69 -21.36
N GLU A 628 2.41 -23.00 -22.26
CA GLU A 628 3.01 -24.33 -22.37
C GLU A 628 3.73 -24.77 -21.08
N VAL A 629 3.82 -26.09 -20.87
CA VAL A 629 4.66 -26.68 -19.82
C VAL A 629 6.12 -26.44 -20.17
N ILE A 630 6.86 -25.92 -19.20
CA ILE A 630 8.31 -25.68 -19.27
C ILE A 630 9.05 -27.00 -19.08
N GLU A 631 10.07 -27.23 -19.90
CA GLU A 631 10.97 -28.37 -19.75
C GLU A 631 12.32 -27.89 -19.21
N PRO A 632 12.83 -28.47 -18.11
CA PRO A 632 14.22 -28.28 -17.71
C PRO A 632 15.12 -28.92 -18.77
N LEU A 633 15.95 -28.13 -19.44
CA LEU A 633 16.81 -28.57 -20.54
C LEU A 633 18.23 -28.06 -20.33
N VAL A 634 19.24 -28.93 -20.45
CA VAL A 634 20.64 -28.50 -20.38
C VAL A 634 21.06 -27.83 -21.68
N SER A 635 21.25 -26.51 -21.64
CA SER A 635 21.59 -25.67 -22.78
C SER A 635 22.89 -24.89 -22.51
N LYS A 636 23.57 -24.45 -23.58
CA LYS A 636 24.65 -23.45 -23.45
C LYS A 636 24.04 -22.06 -23.64
N GLN A 637 24.15 -21.19 -22.64
CA GLN A 637 23.49 -19.87 -22.61
C GLN A 637 24.40 -18.82 -21.97
N TRP A 638 24.00 -17.55 -22.06
CA TRP A 638 24.66 -16.42 -21.42
C TRP A 638 24.06 -16.13 -20.04
N PHE A 639 24.92 -15.77 -19.09
CA PHE A 639 24.58 -15.56 -17.68
C PHE A 639 25.40 -14.40 -17.09
N VAL A 640 25.01 -13.95 -15.88
CA VAL A 640 25.66 -12.86 -15.14
C VAL A 640 25.96 -13.33 -13.72
N HIS A 641 27.17 -13.04 -13.20
CA HIS A 641 27.47 -13.16 -11.77
C HIS A 641 26.66 -12.10 -11.00
N MET A 642 25.64 -12.50 -10.24
CA MET A 642 24.83 -11.52 -9.50
C MET A 642 25.42 -11.15 -8.14
N ASP A 643 26.10 -12.07 -7.44
CA ASP A 643 26.58 -11.88 -6.06
C ASP A 643 27.45 -10.61 -5.87
N PRO A 644 28.52 -10.36 -6.64
CA PRO A 644 29.33 -9.14 -6.48
C PRO A 644 28.62 -7.87 -6.97
N LEU A 645 27.44 -7.99 -7.60
CA LEU A 645 26.56 -6.86 -7.95
C LEU A 645 25.51 -6.61 -6.86
N ALA A 646 25.00 -7.68 -6.27
CA ALA A 646 23.97 -7.70 -5.24
C ALA A 646 24.54 -7.28 -3.87
N GLU A 647 25.72 -7.78 -3.47
CA GLU A 647 26.42 -7.35 -2.25
C GLU A 647 26.52 -5.81 -2.16
N LYS A 648 26.85 -5.16 -3.28
CA LYS A 648 26.93 -3.69 -3.38
C LYS A 648 25.56 -3.01 -3.22
N ALA A 649 24.49 -3.62 -3.71
CA ALA A 649 23.12 -3.11 -3.58
C ALA A 649 22.56 -3.31 -2.16
N LEU A 650 22.80 -4.48 -1.55
CA LEU A 650 22.46 -4.79 -0.15
C LEU A 650 23.18 -3.81 0.80
N LEU A 651 24.49 -3.61 0.62
CA LEU A 651 25.26 -2.63 1.39
C LEU A 651 24.72 -1.20 1.23
N ALA A 652 24.20 -0.80 0.06
CA ALA A 652 23.58 0.51 -0.13
C ALA A 652 22.25 0.65 0.65
N VAL A 653 21.49 -0.44 0.83
CA VAL A 653 20.29 -0.48 1.68
C VAL A 653 20.67 -0.46 3.17
N GLU A 654 21.62 -1.31 3.59
CA GLU A 654 22.10 -1.36 4.99
C GLU A 654 22.66 0.00 5.47
N ASN A 655 23.47 0.66 4.64
CA ASN A 655 24.04 1.98 4.93
C ASN A 655 23.04 3.14 4.76
N LYS A 656 21.81 2.87 4.31
CA LYS A 656 20.74 3.86 4.04
C LYS A 656 21.08 4.89 2.97
N GLU A 657 21.96 4.53 2.03
CA GLU A 657 22.18 5.27 0.79
C GLU A 657 21.00 5.09 -0.18
N LEU A 658 20.30 3.95 -0.06
CA LEU A 658 19.04 3.65 -0.72
C LEU A 658 17.92 3.44 0.32
N THR A 659 16.78 4.12 0.16
CA THR A 659 15.58 3.91 1.00
C THR A 659 14.48 3.21 0.20
N ILE A 660 14.09 2.00 0.61
CA ILE A 660 12.99 1.24 -0.03
C ILE A 660 11.69 1.42 0.76
N ILE A 661 10.62 1.84 0.08
CA ILE A 661 9.29 2.04 0.66
C ILE A 661 8.31 1.04 0.00
N PRO A 662 7.87 -0.05 0.66
CA PRO A 662 8.15 -0.51 2.03
C PRO A 662 9.23 -1.62 2.15
N GLU A 663 9.81 -1.75 3.35
CA GLU A 663 11.07 -2.42 3.74
C GLU A 663 11.23 -3.97 3.55
N ARG A 664 10.63 -4.65 2.56
CA ARG A 664 10.39 -6.14 2.65
C ARG A 664 10.86 -7.12 1.52
N PHE A 665 11.94 -6.89 0.75
CA PHE A 665 12.28 -7.76 -0.43
C PHE A 665 13.80 -7.86 -0.84
N GLU A 666 14.51 -9.02 -0.75
CA GLU A 666 15.95 -9.25 -1.17
C GLU A 666 16.32 -10.76 -1.50
N LYS A 667 17.32 -11.09 -2.41
CA LYS A 667 18.06 -12.41 -2.64
C LYS A 667 19.03 -12.51 -3.90
N ASP A 668 19.91 -13.57 -4.04
CA ASP A 668 21.23 -13.62 -4.82
C ASP A 668 21.62 -14.92 -5.70
N CYS A 669 22.91 -15.11 -6.17
CA CYS A 669 23.64 -16.20 -7.00
C CYS A 669 23.97 -15.98 -8.55
N GLU A 670 24.96 -16.52 -9.36
CA GLU A 670 26.20 -17.43 -9.29
C GLU A 670 27.20 -17.33 -10.56
N GLU A 671 28.37 -18.04 -10.63
CA GLU A 671 29.61 -18.04 -11.56
C GLU A 671 29.58 -18.70 -13.01
N ASP A 672 30.45 -18.52 -14.07
CA ASP A 672 31.61 -17.66 -14.52
C ASP A 672 32.10 -17.87 -16.05
N TYR A 673 32.86 -16.91 -16.67
CA TYR A 673 33.64 -16.78 -17.99
C TYR A 673 32.98 -16.76 -19.44
N ILE A 674 33.36 -16.04 -20.55
CA ILE A 674 34.30 -14.92 -20.98
C ILE A 674 33.98 -14.41 -22.47
N VAL A 675 34.34 -13.18 -22.95
CA VAL A 675 33.97 -12.47 -24.25
C VAL A 675 34.94 -11.30 -24.74
N ALA A 676 34.52 -10.40 -25.68
CA ALA A 676 35.26 -9.21 -26.24
C ALA A 676 34.33 -8.10 -26.88
N LYS A 677 34.83 -6.88 -27.19
CA LYS A 677 33.97 -5.70 -27.56
C LYS A 677 33.43 -5.61 -28.98
N ASN A 678 34.28 -5.80 -29.98
CA ASN A 678 33.96 -5.54 -31.39
C ASN A 678 34.75 -6.48 -32.30
N ALA A 679 34.50 -6.47 -33.61
CA ALA A 679 35.13 -7.42 -34.54
C ALA A 679 36.66 -7.27 -34.63
N GLU A 680 37.20 -6.05 -34.58
CA GLU A 680 38.65 -5.80 -34.65
C GLU A 680 39.34 -6.16 -33.32
N GLU A 681 38.78 -5.76 -32.17
CA GLU A 681 39.28 -6.14 -30.84
C GLU A 681 39.19 -7.66 -30.61
N ALA A 682 38.14 -8.32 -31.12
CA ALA A 682 38.02 -9.77 -31.10
C ALA A 682 39.07 -10.44 -32.00
N LEU A 683 39.41 -9.84 -33.15
CA LEU A 683 40.46 -10.33 -34.04
C LEU A 683 41.86 -10.14 -33.42
N GLU A 684 42.13 -9.01 -32.77
CA GLU A 684 43.39 -8.79 -32.03
C GLU A 684 43.53 -9.76 -30.85
N LYS A 685 42.51 -9.88 -29.99
CA LYS A 685 42.49 -10.85 -28.87
C LYS A 685 42.57 -12.30 -29.36
N ALA A 686 42.04 -12.62 -30.54
CA ALA A 686 42.21 -13.94 -31.16
C ALA A 686 43.63 -14.15 -31.69
N HIS A 687 44.22 -13.15 -32.36
CA HIS A 687 45.59 -13.21 -32.87
C HIS A 687 46.62 -13.34 -31.74
N GLU A 688 46.45 -12.66 -30.61
CA GLU A 688 47.30 -12.81 -29.43
C GLU A 688 47.20 -14.20 -28.78
N LYS A 689 45.99 -14.78 -28.74
CA LYS A 689 45.71 -16.01 -27.98
C LYS A 689 45.80 -17.30 -28.79
N TYR A 690 45.59 -17.25 -30.10
CA TYR A 690 45.50 -18.43 -30.98
C TYR A 690 46.32 -18.33 -32.28
N GLY A 691 46.92 -17.18 -32.59
CA GLY A 691 47.72 -16.98 -33.80
C GLY A 691 46.92 -16.43 -34.99
N LYS A 692 47.57 -16.30 -36.16
CA LYS A 692 47.07 -15.49 -37.30
C LYS A 692 46.02 -16.16 -38.19
N ASP A 693 45.79 -17.46 -38.05
CA ASP A 693 44.86 -18.22 -38.90
C ASP A 693 43.54 -18.47 -38.14
N VAL A 694 42.73 -17.41 -38.00
CA VAL A 694 41.45 -17.44 -37.26
C VAL A 694 40.32 -16.76 -38.05
N GLU A 695 39.25 -17.50 -38.32
CA GLU A 695 37.97 -16.93 -38.75
C GLU A 695 37.05 -16.66 -37.55
N ILE A 696 36.21 -15.61 -37.65
CA ILE A 696 35.30 -15.18 -36.57
C ILE A 696 33.85 -15.12 -37.06
N TYR A 697 32.90 -15.51 -36.20
CA TYR A 697 31.46 -15.46 -36.48
C TYR A 697 30.69 -14.85 -35.31
N GLN A 698 29.51 -14.29 -35.59
CA GLN A 698 28.67 -13.65 -34.58
C GLN A 698 27.80 -14.69 -33.84
N ASP A 699 27.69 -14.53 -32.51
CA ASP A 699 26.73 -15.27 -31.70
C ASP A 699 25.29 -14.85 -32.09
N PRO A 700 24.40 -15.80 -32.44
CA PRO A 700 23.04 -15.51 -32.86
C PRO A 700 22.10 -15.11 -31.72
N ASP A 701 22.46 -15.39 -30.46
CA ASP A 701 21.62 -15.14 -29.29
C ASP A 701 21.40 -13.62 -29.06
N VAL A 702 20.25 -13.31 -28.45
CA VAL A 702 19.85 -11.95 -28.05
C VAL A 702 19.90 -11.80 -26.53
N LEU A 703 20.12 -10.58 -26.04
CA LEU A 703 20.07 -10.29 -24.61
C LEU A 703 18.62 -10.24 -24.12
N ASP A 704 18.44 -10.57 -22.84
CA ASP A 704 17.19 -10.35 -22.13
C ASP A 704 16.78 -8.87 -22.15
N THR A 705 15.48 -8.62 -22.26
CA THR A 705 14.90 -7.28 -22.09
C THR A 705 15.34 -6.68 -20.75
N TRP A 706 15.26 -7.43 -19.65
CA TRP A 706 15.59 -6.94 -18.31
C TRP A 706 17.04 -6.46 -18.20
N PHE A 707 17.98 -7.06 -18.94
CA PHE A 707 19.34 -6.57 -19.03
C PHE A 707 19.39 -5.15 -19.60
N SER A 708 18.68 -4.88 -20.69
CA SER A 708 18.60 -3.53 -21.29
C SER A 708 17.88 -2.52 -20.39
N SER A 709 16.75 -2.91 -19.79
CA SER A 709 15.96 -2.05 -18.92
C SER A 709 16.71 -1.70 -17.63
N SER A 710 17.57 -2.58 -17.12
CA SER A 710 18.39 -2.32 -15.91
C SER A 710 19.36 -1.13 -16.04
N LEU A 711 19.66 -0.70 -17.28
CA LEU A 711 20.55 0.44 -17.57
C LEU A 711 19.79 1.78 -17.62
N TRP A 712 18.46 1.75 -17.58
CA TRP A 712 17.58 2.90 -17.84
C TRP A 712 17.86 4.17 -17.02
N PRO A 713 18.23 4.11 -15.71
CA PRO A 713 18.48 5.32 -14.91
C PRO A 713 19.69 6.16 -15.34
N PHE A 714 20.56 5.66 -16.23
CA PHE A 714 21.79 6.35 -16.64
C PHE A 714 22.05 6.31 -18.16
N SER A 715 21.69 5.23 -18.86
CA SER A 715 21.86 5.12 -20.32
C SER A 715 21.08 6.19 -21.07
N THR A 716 19.86 6.49 -20.61
CA THR A 716 18.97 7.54 -21.14
C THR A 716 19.59 8.94 -21.06
N LEU A 717 20.35 9.23 -20.00
CA LEU A 717 20.99 10.53 -19.73
C LEU A 717 22.29 10.78 -20.52
N GLY A 718 22.80 9.77 -21.25
CA GLY A 718 23.98 9.89 -22.12
C GLY A 718 25.09 8.89 -21.85
N TRP A 719 25.03 8.13 -20.75
CA TRP A 719 25.98 7.05 -20.49
C TRP A 719 25.95 6.04 -21.68
N PRO A 720 27.10 5.60 -22.22
CA PRO A 720 28.43 5.60 -21.59
C PRO A 720 29.29 6.85 -21.77
N ASP A 721 28.79 7.90 -22.44
CA ASP A 721 29.50 9.18 -22.48
C ASP A 721 29.31 9.93 -21.15
N VAL A 722 30.27 9.76 -20.23
CA VAL A 722 30.29 10.48 -18.95
C VAL A 722 30.60 11.98 -19.10
N SER A 723 30.91 12.48 -20.30
CA SER A 723 30.98 13.93 -20.58
C SER A 723 29.63 14.52 -21.00
N ALA A 724 28.60 13.68 -21.22
CA ALA A 724 27.27 14.12 -21.61
C ALA A 724 26.68 15.08 -20.57
N LYS A 725 26.13 16.20 -21.06
CA LYS A 725 25.60 17.28 -20.21
C LYS A 725 24.44 16.80 -19.33
N ASP A 726 23.56 15.93 -19.84
CA ASP A 726 22.42 15.45 -19.06
C ASP A 726 22.84 14.43 -18.00
N PHE A 727 23.81 13.55 -18.26
CA PHE A 727 24.41 12.67 -17.26
C PHE A 727 25.00 13.48 -16.09
N ASN A 728 25.84 14.49 -16.37
CA ASN A 728 26.47 15.32 -15.34
C ASN A 728 25.49 16.22 -14.56
N ASN A 729 24.32 16.54 -15.13
CA ASN A 729 23.32 17.38 -14.47
C ASN A 729 22.28 16.57 -13.68
N PHE A 730 21.92 15.37 -14.13
CA PHE A 730 20.73 14.65 -13.66
C PHE A 730 21.02 13.26 -13.05
N TYR A 731 22.28 12.84 -13.00
CA TYR A 731 22.70 11.60 -12.33
C TYR A 731 23.57 11.89 -11.09
N PRO A 732 23.41 11.18 -9.96
CA PRO A 732 22.37 10.18 -9.68
C PRO A 732 20.97 10.80 -9.61
N THR A 733 19.95 9.99 -9.90
CA THR A 733 18.55 10.42 -9.91
C THR A 733 17.97 10.43 -8.48
N ASN A 734 16.71 10.81 -8.28
CA ASN A 734 16.15 10.94 -6.94
C ASN A 734 15.24 9.77 -6.54
N MET A 735 14.44 9.26 -7.47
CA MET A 735 13.46 8.20 -7.18
C MET A 735 13.23 7.31 -8.40
N LEU A 736 12.95 6.04 -8.16
CA LEU A 736 12.45 5.09 -9.14
C LEU A 736 11.33 4.23 -8.52
N GLU A 737 10.38 3.77 -9.34
CA GLU A 737 9.26 2.93 -8.89
C GLU A 737 9.57 1.42 -8.90
N THR A 738 10.78 1.03 -9.31
CA THR A 738 11.17 -0.37 -9.53
C THR A 738 12.67 -0.61 -9.26
N GLY A 739 13.07 -1.88 -9.10
CA GLY A 739 14.42 -2.27 -8.68
C GLY A 739 15.45 -2.29 -9.82
N MET A 740 16.18 -1.20 -10.01
CA MET A 740 17.29 -1.10 -11.00
C MET A 740 18.60 -0.59 -10.35
N VAL A 741 18.96 -1.17 -9.20
CA VAL A 741 20.07 -0.67 -8.34
C VAL A 741 21.45 -1.14 -8.81
N MET A 742 21.59 -2.46 -9.00
CA MET A 742 22.87 -3.17 -9.12
C MET A 742 23.76 -2.62 -10.25
N MET A 743 23.24 -2.54 -11.47
CA MET A 743 23.98 -2.02 -12.63
C MET A 743 24.36 -0.54 -12.49
N GLY A 744 23.52 0.25 -11.81
CA GLY A 744 23.82 1.66 -11.54
C GLY A 744 25.09 1.82 -10.70
N ILE A 745 25.19 1.07 -9.59
CA ILE A 745 26.39 1.08 -8.74
C ILE A 745 27.60 0.55 -9.51
N GLU A 746 27.44 -0.55 -10.25
CA GLU A 746 28.56 -1.23 -10.94
C GLU A 746 29.21 -0.41 -12.07
N PHE A 747 28.43 0.41 -12.79
CA PHE A 747 28.91 1.19 -13.93
C PHE A 747 29.25 2.65 -13.60
N THR A 748 28.81 3.17 -12.46
CA THR A 748 29.02 4.58 -12.08
C THR A 748 29.76 4.77 -10.75
N GLY A 749 29.79 3.76 -9.89
CA GLY A 749 30.29 3.86 -8.52
C GLY A 749 29.33 4.51 -7.53
N THR A 750 28.08 4.78 -7.91
CA THR A 750 27.08 5.46 -7.06
C THR A 750 25.69 4.82 -7.15
N VAL A 751 24.90 4.96 -6.09
CA VAL A 751 23.50 4.49 -6.08
C VAL A 751 22.67 5.29 -7.11
N PRO A 752 21.97 4.64 -8.06
CA PRO A 752 21.33 5.34 -9.19
C PRO A 752 20.13 6.23 -8.82
N PHE A 753 19.52 6.01 -7.67
CA PHE A 753 18.41 6.79 -7.09
C PHE A 753 18.46 6.65 -5.57
N SER A 754 18.09 7.69 -4.81
CA SER A 754 18.10 7.63 -3.34
C SER A 754 16.86 6.96 -2.72
N HIS A 755 15.76 6.85 -3.48
CA HIS A 755 14.50 6.29 -3.00
C HIS A 755 13.90 5.29 -4.00
N VAL A 756 13.31 4.20 -3.49
CA VAL A 756 12.39 3.32 -4.23
C VAL A 756 10.99 3.46 -3.65
N TYR A 757 10.02 3.78 -4.49
CA TYR A 757 8.61 3.89 -4.08
C TYR A 757 7.79 2.77 -4.73
N LEU A 758 7.34 1.79 -3.94
CA LEU A 758 6.58 0.64 -4.46
C LEU A 758 5.08 0.82 -4.22
N HIS A 759 4.31 1.02 -5.29
CA HIS A 759 2.84 1.10 -5.21
C HIS A 759 2.17 -0.27 -5.34
N GLY A 760 0.95 -0.43 -4.78
CA GLY A 760 0.16 -1.65 -4.98
C GLY A 760 -0.48 -1.72 -6.37
N LEU A 761 -1.11 -2.85 -6.71
CA LEU A 761 -1.73 -3.06 -8.03
C LEU A 761 -3.16 -2.51 -8.09
N ILE A 762 -3.55 -1.91 -9.22
CA ILE A 762 -4.97 -1.68 -9.49
C ILE A 762 -5.67 -3.01 -9.79
N ARG A 763 -6.77 -3.22 -9.07
CA ARG A 763 -7.66 -4.38 -9.18
C ARG A 763 -9.01 -3.97 -9.75
N ASP A 764 -9.69 -4.93 -10.36
CA ASP A 764 -11.08 -4.75 -10.77
C ASP A 764 -12.03 -4.64 -9.56
N SER A 765 -13.30 -4.35 -9.81
CA SER A 765 -14.32 -4.19 -8.77
C SER A 765 -14.58 -5.46 -7.94
N GLN A 766 -14.06 -6.62 -8.35
CA GLN A 766 -14.10 -7.89 -7.62
C GLN A 766 -12.80 -8.18 -6.85
N GLY A 767 -11.82 -7.26 -6.87
CA GLY A 767 -10.53 -7.44 -6.20
C GLY A 767 -9.58 -8.38 -6.94
N ARG A 768 -9.74 -8.61 -8.24
CA ARG A 768 -8.80 -9.42 -9.04
C ARG A 768 -7.78 -8.51 -9.72
N LYS A 769 -6.54 -8.98 -9.87
CA LYS A 769 -5.48 -8.27 -10.63
C LYS A 769 -5.99 -8.00 -12.05
N MET A 770 -5.81 -6.78 -12.56
CA MET A 770 -6.10 -6.50 -13.97
C MET A 770 -5.01 -7.12 -14.85
N SER A 771 -5.38 -7.92 -15.86
CA SER A 771 -4.43 -8.46 -16.84
C SER A 771 -5.04 -8.62 -18.24
N LYS A 772 -4.20 -8.48 -19.27
CA LYS A 772 -4.60 -8.74 -20.67
C LYS A 772 -5.06 -10.20 -20.87
N SER A 773 -4.62 -11.14 -20.03
CA SER A 773 -5.03 -12.55 -20.06
C SER A 773 -6.40 -12.84 -19.42
N LEU A 774 -6.83 -12.06 -18.42
CA LEU A 774 -8.14 -12.21 -17.76
C LEU A 774 -9.26 -11.43 -18.46
N GLY A 775 -8.94 -10.59 -19.45
CA GLY A 775 -9.91 -9.75 -20.15
C GLY A 775 -10.54 -8.64 -19.31
N ASN A 776 -10.08 -8.43 -18.07
CA ASN A 776 -10.59 -7.43 -17.12
C ASN A 776 -9.80 -6.10 -17.15
N VAL A 777 -9.14 -5.81 -18.27
CA VAL A 777 -8.40 -4.56 -18.50
C VAL A 777 -9.36 -3.43 -18.89
N ILE A 778 -9.21 -2.29 -18.22
CA ILE A 778 -9.88 -1.03 -18.57
C ILE A 778 -8.82 -0.07 -19.14
N ASP A 779 -9.10 0.49 -20.32
CA ASP A 779 -8.25 1.51 -20.95
C ASP A 779 -8.43 2.87 -20.23
N PRO A 780 -7.35 3.64 -19.97
CA PRO A 780 -7.47 4.99 -19.44
C PRO A 780 -8.34 5.91 -20.29
N LEU A 781 -8.33 5.81 -21.61
CA LEU A 781 -9.07 6.72 -22.49
C LEU A 781 -10.59 6.58 -22.36
N ASP A 782 -11.10 5.35 -22.18
CA ASP A 782 -12.53 5.12 -21.95
C ASP A 782 -12.97 5.71 -20.60
N THR A 783 -12.16 5.56 -19.56
CA THR A 783 -12.44 6.16 -18.24
C THR A 783 -12.38 7.69 -18.29
N ILE A 784 -11.40 8.25 -19.01
CA ILE A 784 -11.24 9.69 -19.21
C ILE A 784 -12.44 10.28 -19.98
N LYS A 785 -12.89 9.60 -21.04
CA LYS A 785 -14.06 10.00 -21.85
C LYS A 785 -15.34 10.11 -21.01
N ASP A 786 -15.56 9.16 -20.11
CA ASP A 786 -16.78 9.11 -19.30
C ASP A 786 -16.70 9.93 -18.00
N PHE A 787 -15.50 10.15 -17.42
CA PHE A 787 -15.35 10.81 -16.10
C PHE A 787 -14.47 12.06 -16.07
N GLY A 788 -13.59 12.28 -17.05
CA GLY A 788 -12.54 13.30 -17.05
C GLY A 788 -11.22 12.80 -16.44
N THR A 789 -10.08 13.32 -16.91
CA THR A 789 -8.76 12.89 -16.43
C THR A 789 -8.54 13.24 -14.97
N ASP A 790 -8.96 14.42 -14.53
CA ASP A 790 -8.80 14.85 -13.12
C ASP A 790 -9.57 13.95 -12.14
N ALA A 791 -10.76 13.48 -12.51
CA ALA A 791 -11.56 12.57 -11.69
C ALA A 791 -10.91 11.18 -11.58
N LEU A 792 -10.29 10.69 -12.65
CA LEU A 792 -9.49 9.46 -12.64
C LEU A 792 -8.26 9.61 -11.74
N ARG A 793 -7.43 10.63 -11.98
CA ARG A 793 -6.20 10.90 -11.20
C ARG A 793 -6.48 11.05 -9.71
N PHE A 794 -7.48 11.86 -9.35
CA PHE A 794 -7.87 12.05 -7.95
C PHE A 794 -8.41 10.76 -7.31
N THR A 795 -9.06 9.88 -8.07
CA THR A 795 -9.49 8.54 -7.57
C THR A 795 -8.30 7.63 -7.30
N ILE A 796 -7.27 7.67 -8.15
CA ILE A 796 -6.03 6.89 -8.00
C ILE A 796 -5.22 7.38 -6.79
N ALA A 797 -5.03 8.69 -6.65
CA ALA A 797 -4.22 9.30 -5.60
C ALA A 797 -4.80 9.17 -4.17
N LEU A 798 -6.03 8.67 -4.03
CA LEU A 798 -6.65 8.31 -2.74
C LEU A 798 -6.34 6.87 -2.30
N GLY A 799 -5.51 6.13 -3.04
CA GLY A 799 -4.99 4.82 -2.64
C GLY A 799 -3.88 4.90 -1.58
N THR A 800 -3.81 3.90 -0.70
CA THR A 800 -2.72 3.78 0.30
C THR A 800 -1.45 3.24 -0.35
N ALA A 801 -0.29 3.83 -0.04
CA ALA A 801 1.01 3.36 -0.55
C ALA A 801 1.25 1.86 -0.21
N GLY A 802 1.81 1.11 -1.16
CA GLY A 802 2.07 -0.34 -1.01
C GLY A 802 0.83 -1.23 -0.86
N GLN A 803 -0.40 -0.71 -1.02
CA GLN A 803 -1.66 -1.46 -0.96
C GLN A 803 -2.39 -1.44 -2.31
N ASP A 804 -3.07 -2.54 -2.62
CA ASP A 804 -3.80 -2.69 -3.88
C ASP A 804 -5.09 -1.85 -3.90
N LEU A 805 -5.39 -1.23 -5.04
CA LEU A 805 -6.52 -0.32 -5.19
C LEU A 805 -7.62 -0.95 -6.07
N ASN A 806 -8.75 -1.30 -5.47
CA ASN A 806 -9.96 -1.68 -6.23
C ASN A 806 -10.58 -0.43 -6.86
N LEU A 807 -10.64 -0.39 -8.19
CA LEU A 807 -11.29 0.71 -8.92
C LEU A 807 -12.83 0.56 -8.89
N SER A 808 -13.52 1.64 -8.54
CA SER A 808 -14.99 1.68 -8.38
C SER A 808 -15.57 2.86 -9.16
N THR A 809 -16.67 2.62 -9.88
CA THR A 809 -17.38 3.64 -10.67
C THR A 809 -18.13 4.62 -9.77
N GLU A 810 -18.51 4.22 -8.56
CA GLU A 810 -19.09 5.08 -7.53
C GLU A 810 -18.06 6.12 -7.04
N ARG A 811 -16.80 5.68 -6.82
CA ARG A 811 -15.69 6.59 -6.45
C ARG A 811 -15.37 7.58 -7.58
N LEU A 812 -15.27 7.11 -8.82
CA LEU A 812 -15.09 7.96 -10.01
C LEU A 812 -16.24 8.98 -10.15
N THR A 813 -17.49 8.56 -9.92
CA THR A 813 -18.67 9.43 -9.97
C THR A 813 -18.63 10.50 -8.87
N ALA A 814 -18.27 10.13 -7.64
CA ALA A 814 -18.12 11.07 -6.53
C ALA A 814 -17.02 12.12 -6.81
N ASN A 815 -15.90 11.69 -7.39
CA ASN A 815 -14.78 12.59 -7.72
C ASN A 815 -15.07 13.47 -8.95
N LYS A 816 -15.87 13.00 -9.91
CA LYS A 816 -16.45 13.83 -10.99
C LYS A 816 -17.40 14.90 -10.45
N ALA A 817 -18.19 14.56 -9.41
CA ALA A 817 -19.04 15.52 -8.71
C ALA A 817 -18.22 16.54 -7.90
N PHE A 818 -17.13 16.12 -7.26
CA PHE A 818 -16.17 17.01 -6.59
C PHE A 818 -15.51 17.99 -7.57
N THR A 819 -15.09 17.51 -8.76
CA THR A 819 -14.56 18.36 -9.86
C THR A 819 -15.53 19.48 -10.24
N ASN A 820 -16.82 19.14 -10.42
CA ASN A 820 -17.86 20.13 -10.70
C ASN A 820 -18.16 21.05 -9.50
N LYS A 821 -17.93 20.59 -8.26
CA LYS A 821 -18.10 21.42 -7.06
C LYS A 821 -16.97 22.45 -6.94
N LEU A 822 -15.73 22.09 -7.28
CA LEU A 822 -14.60 23.02 -7.40
C LEU A 822 -14.84 24.06 -8.50
N TRP A 823 -15.32 23.63 -9.68
CA TRP A 823 -15.69 24.55 -10.77
C TRP A 823 -16.75 25.57 -10.35
N ASN A 824 -17.80 25.14 -9.63
CA ASN A 824 -18.82 26.04 -9.13
C ASN A 824 -18.32 26.94 -7.99
N ALA A 825 -17.38 26.49 -7.17
CA ALA A 825 -16.69 27.34 -6.19
C ALA A 825 -15.89 28.45 -6.91
N GLY A 826 -15.06 28.09 -7.89
CA GLY A 826 -14.25 29.03 -8.66
C GLY A 826 -15.07 30.07 -9.41
N LYS A 827 -16.17 29.66 -10.04
CA LYS A 827 -17.13 30.61 -10.62
C LYS A 827 -17.68 31.58 -9.57
N PHE A 828 -18.00 31.15 -8.35
CA PHE A 828 -18.43 32.08 -7.30
C PHE A 828 -17.34 33.10 -6.95
N VAL A 829 -16.08 32.67 -6.80
CA VAL A 829 -14.94 33.58 -6.55
C VAL A 829 -14.84 34.63 -7.67
N LEU A 830 -14.85 34.17 -8.93
CA LEU A 830 -14.78 35.03 -10.13
C LEU A 830 -15.91 36.07 -10.24
N HIS A 831 -17.09 35.80 -9.66
CA HIS A 831 -18.21 36.76 -9.64
C HIS A 831 -18.19 37.71 -8.44
N SER A 832 -17.39 37.42 -7.41
CA SER A 832 -17.27 38.25 -6.21
C SER A 832 -16.12 39.27 -6.30
N LEU A 833 -15.19 39.07 -7.24
CA LEU A 833 -14.04 39.94 -7.46
C LEU A 833 -14.44 41.28 -8.13
N PRO A 834 -13.72 42.40 -7.86
CA PRO A 834 -13.98 43.68 -8.52
C PRO A 834 -13.82 43.64 -10.03
N SER A 835 -14.58 44.49 -10.73
CA SER A 835 -14.44 44.69 -12.18
C SER A 835 -12.99 44.92 -12.59
N LEU A 836 -12.58 44.30 -13.72
CA LEU A 836 -11.28 44.52 -14.37
C LEU A 836 -10.98 46.01 -14.67
N SER A 837 -12.02 46.86 -14.71
CA SER A 837 -11.86 48.30 -14.92
C SER A 837 -11.42 49.10 -13.68
N ASP A 838 -11.50 48.53 -12.47
CA ASP A 838 -11.13 49.21 -11.23
C ASP A 838 -9.72 48.82 -10.77
N THR A 839 -8.71 49.42 -11.40
CA THR A 839 -7.31 49.22 -11.02
C THR A 839 -7.04 49.63 -9.57
N SER A 840 -7.80 50.57 -8.99
CA SER A 840 -7.59 51.02 -7.61
C SER A 840 -8.02 49.97 -6.59
N ALA A 841 -9.11 49.25 -6.85
CA ALA A 841 -9.48 48.08 -6.06
C ALA A 841 -8.38 47.01 -6.19
N TRP A 842 -8.00 46.65 -7.42
CA TRP A 842 -7.01 45.59 -7.68
C TRP A 842 -5.63 45.86 -7.06
N GLU A 843 -5.14 47.10 -7.07
CA GLU A 843 -3.89 47.48 -6.38
C GLU A 843 -3.98 47.25 -4.85
N ASN A 844 -5.12 47.61 -4.23
CA ASN A 844 -5.34 47.36 -2.80
C ASN A 844 -5.49 45.86 -2.49
N LEU A 845 -6.16 45.07 -3.33
CA LEU A 845 -6.26 43.61 -3.16
C LEU A 845 -4.88 42.94 -3.22
N LEU A 846 -4.01 43.37 -4.15
CA LEU A 846 -2.67 42.81 -4.34
C LEU A 846 -1.64 43.28 -3.30
N ALA A 847 -1.93 44.36 -2.56
CA ALA A 847 -1.05 44.89 -1.52
C ALA A 847 -1.19 44.19 -0.14
N LEU A 848 -2.21 43.34 0.05
CA LEU A 848 -2.52 42.69 1.33
C LEU A 848 -1.47 41.65 1.75
N LYS A 849 -0.74 41.96 2.83
CA LYS A 849 0.29 41.10 3.43
C LYS A 849 -0.21 40.39 4.69
N LEU A 850 -0.75 39.19 4.50
CA LEU A 850 -1.40 38.37 5.53
C LEU A 850 -0.57 37.15 5.97
N ASP A 851 0.70 37.15 5.57
CA ASP A 851 1.82 36.41 6.17
C ASP A 851 2.15 36.91 7.60
N LYS A 852 1.64 38.08 7.99
CA LYS A 852 1.92 38.75 9.26
C LYS A 852 0.84 38.56 10.32
N GLU A 853 1.28 38.33 11.55
CA GLU A 853 0.40 38.17 12.72
C GLU A 853 -0.44 39.43 13.01
N GLU A 854 0.16 40.63 12.99
CA GLU A 854 -0.57 41.90 13.20
C GLU A 854 -1.74 42.08 12.21
N THR A 855 -1.51 41.71 10.94
CA THR A 855 -2.52 41.84 9.88
C THR A 855 -3.57 40.73 9.99
N LEU A 856 -3.17 39.50 10.33
CA LEU A 856 -4.10 38.40 10.64
C LEU A 856 -5.03 38.73 11.83
N LEU A 857 -4.48 39.33 12.89
CA LEU A 857 -5.24 39.75 14.08
C LEU A 857 -6.18 40.94 13.80
N SER A 858 -5.95 41.70 12.73
CA SER A 858 -6.82 42.82 12.31
C SER A 858 -8.05 42.40 11.48
N LEU A 859 -8.10 41.14 11.01
CA LEU A 859 -9.22 40.64 10.23
C LEU A 859 -10.48 40.37 11.10
N PRO A 860 -11.70 40.48 10.54
CA PRO A 860 -12.91 40.02 11.23
C PRO A 860 -12.89 38.50 11.43
N LEU A 861 -13.73 37.97 12.32
CA LEU A 861 -13.59 36.57 12.77
C LEU A 861 -13.74 35.52 11.66
N PRO A 862 -14.71 35.60 10.72
CA PRO A 862 -14.83 34.59 9.65
C PRO A 862 -13.56 34.51 8.79
N GLU A 863 -12.97 35.66 8.45
CA GLU A 863 -11.77 35.77 7.62
C GLU A 863 -10.54 35.33 8.41
N CYS A 864 -10.39 35.79 9.66
CA CYS A 864 -9.31 35.39 10.58
C CYS A 864 -9.35 33.88 10.90
N TRP A 865 -10.55 33.32 11.11
CA TRP A 865 -10.76 31.88 11.27
C TRP A 865 -10.32 31.14 10.02
N ALA A 866 -10.79 31.57 8.85
CA ALA A 866 -10.51 30.87 7.61
C ALA A 866 -8.99 30.92 7.30
N VAL A 867 -8.34 32.08 7.52
CA VAL A 867 -6.87 32.23 7.46
C VAL A 867 -6.17 31.31 8.43
N SER A 868 -6.59 31.27 9.68
CA SER A 868 -6.05 30.31 10.64
C SER A 868 -6.34 28.85 10.26
N LYS A 869 -7.45 28.56 9.57
CA LYS A 869 -7.91 27.18 9.32
C LYS A 869 -7.20 26.49 8.20
N LEU A 870 -6.93 27.21 7.11
CA LEU A 870 -5.92 26.69 6.24
C LEU A 870 -4.55 26.94 6.78
N HIS A 871 -4.24 27.93 7.63
CA HIS A 871 -2.97 27.90 8.38
C HIS A 871 -2.83 26.72 9.37
N ILE A 872 -3.81 25.80 9.40
CA ILE A 872 -3.70 24.43 9.92
C ILE A 872 -3.77 23.33 8.84
N LEU A 873 -4.64 23.40 7.83
CA LEU A 873 -4.57 22.47 6.68
C LEU A 873 -3.24 22.64 5.90
N ILE A 874 -2.54 23.76 6.15
CA ILE A 874 -1.10 24.05 6.15
C ILE A 874 -0.43 22.85 6.85
N ASP A 875 -0.23 22.80 8.17
CA ASP A 875 0.21 21.59 8.93
C ASP A 875 -0.06 20.24 8.23
N SER A 876 -1.34 19.96 7.96
CA SER A 876 -1.77 18.68 7.40
C SER A 876 -1.23 18.42 5.99
N VAL A 877 -1.60 19.23 5.00
CA VAL A 877 -1.14 19.08 3.59
C VAL A 877 0.25 19.69 3.42
N THR A 878 1.14 19.48 4.41
CA THR A 878 2.55 19.96 4.51
C THR A 878 3.44 18.93 5.12
N ALA A 879 3.04 18.40 6.29
CA ALA A 879 3.40 17.06 6.68
C ALA A 879 3.08 16.07 5.53
N SER A 880 2.08 16.40 4.70
CA SER A 880 1.75 15.73 3.43
C SER A 880 1.94 16.53 2.10
N TYR A 881 2.43 17.81 2.04
CA TYR A 881 3.22 18.42 0.89
C TYR A 881 3.61 19.96 0.82
N GLU A 882 2.80 20.98 1.16
CA GLU A 882 3.11 22.36 1.70
C GLU A 882 2.18 23.59 1.31
N ARG A 883 1.29 24.02 2.24
CA ARG A 883 1.02 25.41 2.78
C ARG A 883 0.25 26.66 2.16
N LEU A 884 -1.00 26.54 1.64
CA LEU A 884 -2.34 27.25 1.83
C LEU A 884 -2.44 28.77 2.38
N PHE A 885 -3.49 29.62 2.60
CA PHE A 885 -5.00 29.83 2.56
C PHE A 885 -5.38 31.11 1.71
N PHE A 886 -6.57 31.78 1.87
CA PHE A 886 -7.01 33.22 2.07
C PHE A 886 -8.57 33.45 1.79
N GLY A 887 -9.31 34.46 2.36
CA GLY A 887 -10.83 34.56 2.38
C GLY A 887 -11.75 35.68 1.73
N ASP A 888 -11.34 36.90 1.30
CA ASP A 888 -12.12 37.98 0.61
C ASP A 888 -11.45 38.48 -0.74
N ALA A 889 -10.67 39.58 -0.82
CA ALA A 889 -9.45 39.66 -1.68
C ALA A 889 -8.54 38.45 -1.43
N VAL A 890 -8.62 38.10 -0.17
CA VAL A 890 -8.11 36.96 0.50
C VAL A 890 -8.70 35.70 -0.26
N LEU A 891 -9.96 35.64 -0.73
CA LEU A 891 -10.65 34.50 -1.38
C LEU A 891 -9.92 34.06 -2.66
N LEU A 892 -9.34 35.02 -3.37
CA LEU A 892 -8.44 34.81 -4.49
C LEU A 892 -7.21 34.00 -4.05
N TYR A 893 -6.50 34.39 -2.98
CA TYR A 893 -5.34 33.63 -2.49
C TYR A 893 -5.75 32.29 -1.81
N VAL A 894 -6.98 32.06 -1.27
CA VAL A 894 -7.45 30.64 -1.05
C VAL A 894 -7.34 29.95 -2.35
N PHE A 895 -8.03 30.52 -3.33
CA PHE A 895 -8.46 29.75 -4.45
C PHE A 895 -7.23 29.41 -5.26
N GLU A 896 -6.37 30.39 -5.54
CA GLU A 896 -5.00 30.22 -6.03
C GLU A 896 -4.20 29.15 -5.28
N ASN A 897 -4.12 29.16 -3.95
CA ASN A 897 -3.32 28.15 -3.25
C ASN A 897 -3.99 26.76 -3.25
N ILE A 898 -5.31 26.65 -3.09
CA ILE A 898 -6.07 25.40 -3.29
C ILE A 898 -5.85 24.87 -4.71
N LEU A 899 -5.90 25.74 -5.73
CA LEU A 899 -5.60 25.38 -7.11
C LEU A 899 -4.17 24.85 -7.21
N LYS A 900 -3.16 25.55 -6.68
CA LYS A 900 -1.76 25.08 -6.67
C LYS A 900 -1.57 23.70 -6.04
N LEU A 901 -2.28 23.40 -4.96
CA LEU A 901 -2.14 22.14 -4.22
C LEU A 901 -2.94 20.99 -4.83
N LEU A 902 -4.09 21.30 -5.43
CA LEU A 902 -4.84 20.36 -6.22
C LEU A 902 -4.18 20.14 -7.59
N HIS A 903 -3.35 21.06 -8.10
CA HIS A 903 -2.76 20.97 -9.43
C HIS A 903 -1.90 19.72 -9.69
N PRO A 904 -1.08 19.21 -8.75
CA PRO A 904 -0.48 17.88 -8.87
C PRO A 904 -1.48 16.76 -9.13
N PHE A 905 -2.67 16.81 -8.52
CA PHE A 905 -3.68 15.74 -8.58
C PHE A 905 -4.67 15.92 -9.75
N MET A 906 -5.18 17.14 -9.93
CA MET A 906 -6.25 17.55 -10.83
C MET A 906 -5.76 18.71 -11.73
N PRO A 907 -4.77 18.49 -12.60
CA PRO A 907 -4.05 19.56 -13.28
C PRO A 907 -4.89 20.36 -14.28
N PHE A 908 -5.98 19.81 -14.83
CA PHE A 908 -6.72 20.47 -15.92
C PHE A 908 -7.74 21.48 -15.42
N VAL A 909 -8.68 21.08 -14.55
CA VAL A 909 -9.68 21.96 -13.95
C VAL A 909 -9.01 23.07 -13.14
N THR A 910 -7.85 22.80 -12.54
CA THR A 910 -7.11 23.80 -11.77
C THR A 910 -6.43 24.85 -12.65
N GLU A 911 -5.87 24.45 -13.80
CA GLU A 911 -5.32 25.40 -14.76
C GLU A 911 -6.41 26.19 -15.49
N ASP A 912 -7.53 25.57 -15.88
CA ASP A 912 -8.66 26.27 -16.52
C ASP A 912 -9.26 27.34 -15.57
N LEU A 913 -9.40 26.99 -14.28
CA LEU A 913 -9.82 27.93 -13.24
C LEU A 913 -8.77 29.02 -12.94
N TRP A 914 -7.48 28.74 -13.09
CA TRP A 914 -6.38 29.69 -12.89
C TRP A 914 -6.24 30.66 -14.07
N GLN A 915 -6.35 30.19 -15.31
CA GLN A 915 -6.34 31.04 -16.52
C GLN A 915 -7.61 31.90 -16.62
N ALA A 916 -8.69 31.54 -15.92
CA ALA A 916 -9.87 32.39 -15.74
C ALA A 916 -9.66 33.53 -14.70
N LEU A 917 -8.62 33.47 -13.86
CA LEU A 917 -8.36 34.51 -12.86
C LEU A 917 -7.81 35.80 -13.49
N PRO A 918 -8.35 36.99 -13.13
CA PRO A 918 -7.80 38.27 -13.53
C PRO A 918 -6.29 38.42 -13.30
N TYR A 919 -5.61 39.05 -14.25
CA TYR A 919 -4.20 39.45 -14.17
C TYR A 919 -3.19 38.32 -13.91
N ARG A 920 -3.55 37.05 -14.13
CA ARG A 920 -2.59 35.95 -14.29
C ARG A 920 -2.08 35.91 -15.73
N LYS A 921 -0.77 35.74 -15.91
CA LYS A 921 -0.08 35.70 -17.22
C LYS A 921 0.77 34.45 -17.44
N GLU A 922 0.87 33.60 -16.41
CA GLU A 922 1.75 32.44 -16.34
C GLU A 922 0.92 31.21 -15.99
N ALA A 923 1.42 30.02 -16.34
CA ALA A 923 0.72 28.77 -16.08
C ALA A 923 0.80 28.35 -14.60
N LEU A 924 -0.23 27.68 -14.12
CA LEU A 924 -0.26 27.12 -12.77
C LEU A 924 0.85 26.08 -12.57
N ILE A 925 1.18 25.30 -13.61
CA ILE A 925 2.25 24.27 -13.60
C ILE A 925 3.66 24.82 -13.34
N VAL A 926 3.90 26.13 -13.56
CA VAL A 926 5.18 26.81 -13.25
C VAL A 926 5.06 27.81 -12.09
N SER A 927 3.87 27.94 -11.50
CA SER A 927 3.63 28.92 -10.43
C SER A 927 4.24 28.46 -9.10
N PRO A 928 4.89 29.36 -8.32
CA PRO A 928 5.53 28.99 -7.07
C PRO A 928 4.58 28.32 -6.06
N TRP A 929 5.03 27.20 -5.51
CA TRP A 929 4.36 26.43 -4.47
C TRP A 929 4.14 27.28 -3.20
N PRO A 930 3.06 27.04 -2.41
CA PRO A 930 2.75 27.87 -1.24
C PRO A 930 3.82 27.84 -0.13
N GLN A 931 3.84 28.89 0.72
CA GLN A 931 4.91 29.15 1.69
C GLN A 931 4.69 28.51 3.05
N ASN A 932 5.76 28.00 3.63
CA ASN A 932 5.68 27.18 4.82
C ASN A 932 5.66 27.97 6.17
N SER A 933 5.30 27.30 7.27
CA SER A 933 5.35 27.81 8.67
C SER A 933 4.62 29.13 9.02
N LEU A 934 3.57 29.50 8.28
CA LEU A 934 2.78 30.72 8.51
C LEU A 934 2.10 30.81 9.91
N PRO A 935 1.88 32.03 10.45
CA PRO A 935 1.29 32.26 11.79
C PRO A 935 -0.18 31.85 11.88
N ARG A 936 -0.67 31.55 13.10
CA ARG A 936 -1.99 30.93 13.34
C ARG A 936 -2.65 31.50 14.59
N ASN A 937 -3.93 31.85 14.52
CA ASN A 937 -4.71 32.23 15.70
C ASN A 937 -5.54 31.05 16.24
N VAL A 938 -4.97 30.33 17.21
CA VAL A 938 -5.59 29.16 17.86
C VAL A 938 -6.89 29.53 18.60
N GLU A 939 -6.98 30.74 19.14
CA GLU A 939 -8.16 31.21 19.86
C GLU A 939 -9.33 31.47 18.90
N SER A 940 -9.09 32.16 17.77
CA SER A 940 -10.09 32.34 16.72
C SER A 940 -10.58 31.02 16.10
N ILE A 941 -9.72 29.99 16.06
CA ILE A 941 -10.11 28.64 15.65
C ILE A 941 -11.18 28.07 16.61
N LYS A 942 -10.89 28.02 17.92
CA LYS A 942 -11.83 27.51 18.93
C LYS A 942 -13.15 28.28 18.95
N ARG A 943 -13.08 29.61 18.99
CA ARG A 943 -14.26 30.49 19.07
C ARG A 943 -15.24 30.24 17.92
N PHE A 944 -14.72 30.00 16.72
CA PHE A 944 -15.57 29.67 15.56
C PHE A 944 -15.96 28.19 15.48
N GLU A 945 -15.17 27.24 16.00
CA GLU A 945 -15.60 25.84 16.13
C GLU A 945 -16.81 25.69 17.08
N ASN A 946 -16.80 26.45 18.18
CA ASN A 946 -17.96 26.60 19.06
C ASN A 946 -19.14 27.28 18.33
N LEU A 947 -18.89 28.31 17.52
CA LEU A 947 -19.90 28.95 16.67
C LEU A 947 -20.52 27.98 15.65
N GLN A 948 -19.71 27.10 15.04
CA GLN A 948 -20.15 26.03 14.15
C GLN A 948 -20.94 24.96 14.92
N ALA A 949 -20.56 24.62 16.15
CA ALA A 949 -21.31 23.69 17.00
C ALA A 949 -22.71 24.25 17.34
N LEU A 950 -22.79 25.49 17.83
CA LEU A 950 -24.04 26.18 18.14
C LEU A 950 -24.93 26.35 16.89
N THR A 951 -24.34 26.72 15.75
CA THR A 951 -25.03 26.82 14.45
C THR A 951 -25.61 25.47 14.01
N ARG A 952 -24.87 24.36 14.20
CA ARG A 952 -25.36 23.00 13.90
C ARG A 952 -26.52 22.62 14.84
N ALA A 953 -26.42 22.90 16.14
CA ALA A 953 -27.49 22.64 17.10
C ALA A 953 -28.79 23.38 16.72
N ILE A 954 -28.70 24.69 16.45
CA ILE A 954 -29.86 25.51 16.04
C ILE A 954 -30.47 25.03 14.72
N ARG A 955 -29.64 24.70 13.72
CA ARG A 955 -30.13 24.17 12.43
C ARG A 955 -30.78 22.78 12.57
N ASN A 956 -30.23 21.90 13.40
CA ASN A 956 -30.81 20.59 13.67
C ASN A 956 -32.15 20.71 14.39
N ALA A 957 -32.27 21.58 15.39
CA ALA A 957 -33.53 21.90 16.05
C ALA A 957 -34.56 22.45 15.05
N ARG A 958 -34.18 23.42 14.21
CA ARG A 958 -35.04 23.93 13.14
C ARG A 958 -35.54 22.83 12.19
N ALA A 959 -34.71 21.83 11.87
CA ALA A 959 -35.12 20.70 11.06
C ALA A 959 -36.09 19.75 11.80
N GLU A 960 -35.83 19.40 13.07
CA GLU A 960 -36.75 18.57 13.89
C GLU A 960 -38.13 19.24 14.01
N TYR A 961 -38.14 20.50 14.42
CA TYR A 961 -39.35 21.32 14.58
C TYR A 961 -39.92 21.80 13.23
N SER A 962 -39.35 21.36 12.10
CA SER A 962 -39.87 21.56 10.74
C SER A 962 -40.04 23.04 10.35
N VAL A 963 -39.18 23.91 10.90
CA VAL A 963 -39.19 25.37 10.68
C VAL A 963 -38.76 25.68 9.24
N GLU A 964 -39.55 26.46 8.51
CA GLU A 964 -39.28 26.83 7.13
C GLU A 964 -37.85 27.35 6.92
N PRO A 965 -37.10 26.93 5.88
CA PRO A 965 -35.69 27.29 5.69
C PRO A 965 -35.41 28.80 5.57
N VAL A 966 -36.42 29.60 5.20
CA VAL A 966 -36.30 31.06 4.99
C VAL A 966 -36.71 31.86 6.24
N LYS A 967 -37.59 31.31 7.10
CA LYS A 967 -38.14 32.02 8.27
C LYS A 967 -37.04 32.39 9.26
N ARG A 968 -36.96 33.66 9.67
CA ARG A 968 -36.08 34.09 10.77
C ARG A 968 -36.78 33.86 12.11
N ILE A 969 -36.00 33.46 13.13
CA ILE A 969 -36.49 33.20 14.51
C ILE A 969 -35.60 33.94 15.53
N SER A 970 -36.16 34.25 16.70
CA SER A 970 -35.41 34.82 17.83
C SER A 970 -34.56 33.74 18.54
N ALA A 971 -33.55 34.20 19.30
CA ALA A 971 -32.75 33.33 20.16
C ALA A 971 -32.15 34.11 21.34
N SER A 972 -32.15 33.51 22.53
CA SER A 972 -31.37 33.98 23.67
C SER A 972 -30.15 33.06 23.83
N VAL A 973 -28.94 33.62 23.78
CA VAL A 973 -27.68 32.87 23.83
C VAL A 973 -26.96 33.15 25.13
N VAL A 974 -26.65 32.11 25.90
CA VAL A 974 -25.84 32.23 27.11
C VAL A 974 -24.38 31.95 26.74
N GLY A 975 -23.48 32.88 27.03
CA GLY A 975 -22.04 32.76 26.77
C GLY A 975 -21.40 33.94 26.02
N SER A 976 -20.07 33.98 26.03
CA SER A 976 -19.24 35.14 25.65
C SER A 976 -18.96 35.29 24.14
N ALA A 977 -20.00 35.17 23.30
CA ALA A 977 -19.91 35.26 21.83
C ALA A 977 -20.69 36.46 21.21
N GLU A 978 -20.88 37.53 21.98
CA GLU A 978 -21.67 38.71 21.55
C GLU A 978 -21.09 39.41 20.30
N LYS A 979 -19.75 39.42 20.16
CA LYS A 979 -19.06 39.98 18.97
C LYS A 979 -19.38 39.20 17.68
N GLU A 980 -19.85 37.97 17.80
CA GLU A 980 -20.15 37.06 16.68
C GLU A 980 -21.64 37.01 16.34
N LYS A 981 -22.47 37.86 16.99
CA LYS A 981 -23.93 37.95 16.83
C LYS A 981 -24.40 37.96 15.37
N GLU A 982 -23.77 38.77 14.52
CA GLU A 982 -24.15 38.92 13.11
C GLU A 982 -23.91 37.63 12.31
N VAL A 983 -22.73 37.02 12.51
CA VAL A 983 -22.34 35.76 11.86
C VAL A 983 -23.25 34.62 12.31
N LEU A 984 -23.52 34.51 13.63
CA LEU A 984 -24.45 33.52 14.19
C LEU A 984 -25.86 33.67 13.60
N ALA A 985 -26.38 34.89 13.55
CA ALA A 985 -27.73 35.15 13.05
C ALA A 985 -27.85 34.88 11.54
N LEU A 986 -26.82 35.22 10.76
CA LEU A 986 -26.81 34.97 9.31
C LEU A 986 -26.71 33.48 9.01
N LEU A 987 -25.82 32.76 9.72
CA LEU A 987 -25.64 31.31 9.58
C LEU A 987 -26.82 30.48 10.07
N SER A 988 -27.40 30.81 11.22
CA SER A 988 -28.50 30.05 11.84
C SER A 988 -29.89 30.50 11.38
N ARG A 989 -29.95 31.49 10.46
CA ARG A 989 -31.18 32.17 10.00
C ARG A 989 -32.01 32.68 11.17
N LEU A 990 -31.36 33.37 12.11
CA LEU A 990 -32.02 34.08 13.20
C LEU A 990 -32.43 35.49 12.74
N ASP A 991 -33.32 36.13 13.49
CA ASP A 991 -33.58 37.56 13.38
C ASP A 991 -32.52 38.34 14.18
N LEU A 992 -31.67 39.09 13.47
CA LEU A 992 -30.55 39.81 14.06
C LEU A 992 -30.98 40.79 15.18
N ASN A 993 -32.16 41.38 15.06
CA ASN A 993 -32.69 42.30 16.06
C ASN A 993 -33.08 41.59 17.35
N ASN A 994 -33.54 40.34 17.23
CA ASN A 994 -34.07 39.49 18.31
C ASN A 994 -33.13 38.31 18.65
N VAL A 995 -31.81 38.50 18.49
CA VAL A 995 -30.77 37.69 19.14
C VAL A 995 -30.22 38.46 20.33
N HIS A 996 -30.32 37.89 21.53
CA HIS A 996 -29.85 38.48 22.78
C HIS A 996 -28.77 37.61 23.40
N PHE A 997 -27.69 38.23 23.89
CA PHE A 997 -26.66 37.54 24.67
C PHE A 997 -26.88 37.81 26.15
N THR A 998 -26.82 36.78 26.98
CA THR A 998 -27.08 36.86 28.42
C THR A 998 -26.06 36.06 29.22
N ASN A 999 -25.89 36.41 30.50
CA ASN A 999 -25.01 35.69 31.44
C ASN A 999 -25.77 34.61 32.24
N ALA A 1000 -27.05 34.39 31.92
CA ALA A 1000 -27.94 33.43 32.57
C ALA A 1000 -29.09 33.04 31.61
N PRO A 1001 -29.75 31.88 31.82
CA PRO A 1001 -30.94 31.48 31.07
C PRO A 1001 -32.06 32.55 31.12
N PRO A 1002 -32.84 32.72 30.05
CA PRO A 1002 -33.93 33.69 30.03
C PRO A 1002 -35.11 33.22 30.90
N GLY A 1003 -35.94 34.16 31.39
CA GLY A 1003 -37.06 33.85 32.29
C GLY A 1003 -38.15 32.95 31.69
N ASP A 1004 -38.18 32.83 30.36
CA ASP A 1004 -39.07 31.96 29.58
C ASP A 1004 -38.37 30.68 29.09
N ALA A 1005 -37.23 30.29 29.67
CA ALA A 1005 -36.49 29.08 29.29
C ALA A 1005 -37.37 27.80 29.26
N ASN A 1006 -38.35 27.71 30.16
CA ASN A 1006 -39.34 26.61 30.22
C ASN A 1006 -40.30 26.53 29.00
N LEU A 1007 -40.32 27.58 28.15
CA LEU A 1007 -41.10 27.70 26.91
C LEU A 1007 -40.21 27.77 25.66
N SER A 1008 -38.91 27.51 25.83
CA SER A 1008 -37.91 27.50 24.77
C SER A 1008 -37.33 26.10 24.56
N VAL A 1009 -36.87 25.82 23.34
CA VAL A 1009 -35.97 24.68 23.10
C VAL A 1009 -34.57 25.08 23.55
N HIS A 1010 -34.10 24.43 24.62
CA HIS A 1010 -32.74 24.58 25.14
C HIS A 1010 -31.77 23.72 24.31
N LEU A 1011 -30.65 24.32 23.92
CA LEU A 1011 -29.60 23.71 23.10
C LEU A 1011 -28.26 24.00 23.74
N VAL A 1012 -27.55 22.95 24.18
CA VAL A 1012 -26.20 23.05 24.75
C VAL A 1012 -25.17 22.78 23.65
N ALA A 1013 -24.18 23.67 23.53
CA ALA A 1013 -23.00 23.49 22.69
C ALA A 1013 -21.73 23.33 23.55
N SER A 1014 -20.56 23.25 22.92
CA SER A 1014 -19.27 23.12 23.60
C SER A 1014 -18.87 24.36 24.41
N GLU A 1015 -18.05 24.15 25.43
CA GLU A 1015 -17.43 25.18 26.29
C GLU A 1015 -18.42 26.18 26.94
N GLY A 1016 -19.64 25.75 27.26
CA GLY A 1016 -20.61 26.53 28.03
C GLY A 1016 -21.41 27.56 27.22
N LEU A 1017 -21.41 27.45 25.89
CA LEU A 1017 -22.32 28.18 25.02
C LEU A 1017 -23.67 27.45 24.92
N GLU A 1018 -24.76 28.14 25.27
CA GLU A 1018 -26.12 27.60 25.21
C GLU A 1018 -27.05 28.52 24.40
N ALA A 1019 -28.05 27.97 23.73
CA ALA A 1019 -29.08 28.74 23.06
C ALA A 1019 -30.50 28.29 23.48
N TYR A 1020 -31.37 29.27 23.66
CA TYR A 1020 -32.79 29.10 23.93
C TYR A 1020 -33.58 29.67 22.75
N LEU A 1021 -34.32 28.79 22.07
CA LEU A 1021 -35.16 29.15 20.93
C LEU A 1021 -36.64 29.12 21.34
N PRO A 1022 -37.36 30.26 21.39
CA PRO A 1022 -38.76 30.28 21.82
C PRO A 1022 -39.67 29.41 20.95
N LEU A 1023 -40.42 28.48 21.56
CA LEU A 1023 -41.25 27.52 20.82
C LEU A 1023 -42.29 28.21 19.92
N ALA A 1024 -42.87 29.30 20.39
CA ALA A 1024 -43.85 30.11 19.65
C ALA A 1024 -43.25 30.81 18.40
N ALA A 1025 -41.94 31.07 18.37
CA ALA A 1025 -41.28 31.62 17.19
C ALA A 1025 -41.03 30.55 16.12
N MET A 1026 -40.84 29.29 16.52
CA MET A 1026 -40.54 28.19 15.60
C MET A 1026 -41.78 27.59 14.96
N VAL A 1027 -42.84 27.29 15.74
CA VAL A 1027 -43.93 26.39 15.30
C VAL A 1027 -45.31 27.01 15.52
N ASP A 1028 -46.22 26.86 14.54
CA ASP A 1028 -47.66 27.02 14.79
C ASP A 1028 -48.14 25.84 15.64
N ILE A 1029 -48.34 26.09 16.93
CA ILE A 1029 -48.74 25.10 17.93
C ILE A 1029 -50.04 24.40 17.53
N SER A 1030 -50.96 25.07 16.84
CA SER A 1030 -52.22 24.46 16.39
C SER A 1030 -51.98 23.40 15.31
N SER A 1031 -51.10 23.68 14.35
CA SER A 1031 -50.69 22.74 13.30
C SER A 1031 -49.93 21.54 13.86
N GLU A 1032 -49.06 21.74 14.86
CA GLU A 1032 -48.27 20.64 15.44
C GLU A 1032 -49.08 19.80 16.42
N VAL A 1033 -50.05 20.39 17.14
CA VAL A 1033 -51.07 19.62 17.88
C VAL A 1033 -51.88 18.74 16.92
N GLN A 1034 -52.23 19.20 15.73
CA GLN A 1034 -52.86 18.35 14.70
C GLN A 1034 -51.89 17.27 14.17
N ARG A 1035 -50.64 17.63 13.82
CA ARG A 1035 -49.64 16.69 13.27
C ARG A 1035 -49.32 15.57 14.26
N ILE A 1036 -49.09 15.91 15.53
CA ILE A 1036 -48.82 14.94 16.60
C ILE A 1036 -50.07 14.13 16.93
N SER A 1037 -51.28 14.72 16.93
CA SER A 1037 -52.52 13.95 17.12
C SER A 1037 -52.73 12.90 16.02
N LYS A 1038 -52.45 13.25 14.76
CA LYS A 1038 -52.54 12.33 13.60
C LYS A 1038 -51.44 11.27 13.59
N ARG A 1039 -50.22 11.61 14.04
CA ARG A 1039 -49.14 10.63 14.25
C ARG A 1039 -49.51 9.64 15.36
N LEU A 1040 -50.03 10.16 16.48
CA LEU A 1040 -50.48 9.38 17.63
C LEU A 1040 -51.63 8.43 17.26
N SER A 1041 -52.62 8.88 16.48
CA SER A 1041 -53.71 8.00 16.05
C SER A 1041 -53.21 6.87 15.15
N LYS A 1042 -52.28 7.13 14.23
CA LYS A 1042 -51.67 6.08 13.39
C LYS A 1042 -50.92 5.06 14.25
N MET A 1043 -50.09 5.52 15.18
CA MET A 1043 -49.34 4.64 16.09
C MET A 1043 -50.27 3.83 16.99
N GLN A 1044 -51.38 4.41 17.46
CA GLN A 1044 -52.39 3.68 18.23
C GLN A 1044 -53.04 2.58 17.38
N THR A 1045 -53.47 2.86 16.14
CA THR A 1045 -54.02 1.83 15.23
C THR A 1045 -53.02 0.69 14.94
N GLU A 1046 -51.73 1.01 14.83
CA GLU A 1046 -50.65 0.04 14.60
C GLU A 1046 -50.41 -0.84 15.84
N TYR A 1047 -50.39 -0.23 17.03
CA TYR A 1047 -50.37 -0.94 18.33
C TYR A 1047 -51.60 -1.85 18.51
N ASP A 1048 -52.81 -1.32 18.29
CA ASP A 1048 -54.07 -2.05 18.45
C ASP A 1048 -54.13 -3.29 17.52
N ALA A 1049 -53.59 -3.17 16.31
CA ALA A 1049 -53.47 -4.29 15.36
C ALA A 1049 -52.46 -5.35 15.81
N LEU A 1050 -51.30 -4.95 16.34
CA LEU A 1050 -50.29 -5.88 16.87
C LEU A 1050 -50.78 -6.59 18.15
N VAL A 1051 -51.45 -5.87 19.05
CA VAL A 1051 -52.10 -6.44 20.24
C VAL A 1051 -53.23 -7.41 19.84
N THR A 1052 -54.05 -7.07 18.84
CA THR A 1052 -55.08 -7.99 18.31
C THR A 1052 -54.46 -9.25 17.70
N ARG A 1053 -53.31 -9.14 17.05
CA ARG A 1053 -52.55 -10.27 16.50
C ARG A 1053 -51.99 -11.17 17.60
N LEU A 1054 -51.39 -10.61 18.66
CA LEU A 1054 -50.95 -11.36 19.85
C LEU A 1054 -52.12 -11.98 20.63
N SER A 1055 -53.31 -11.36 20.59
CA SER A 1055 -54.53 -11.88 21.23
C SER A 1055 -55.20 -13.02 20.44
N SER A 1056 -54.67 -13.41 19.28
CA SER A 1056 -55.23 -14.48 18.45
C SER A 1056 -54.60 -15.84 18.80
N PRO A 1057 -55.35 -16.83 19.34
CA PRO A 1057 -54.78 -18.13 19.71
C PRO A 1057 -54.09 -18.82 18.52
N LYS A 1058 -54.70 -18.75 17.33
CA LYS A 1058 -54.15 -19.28 16.07
C LYS A 1058 -52.81 -18.68 15.67
N PHE A 1059 -52.44 -17.48 16.14
CA PHE A 1059 -51.13 -16.89 15.89
C PHE A 1059 -50.12 -17.36 16.93
N VAL A 1060 -50.47 -17.28 18.21
CA VAL A 1060 -49.59 -17.66 19.33
C VAL A 1060 -49.23 -19.15 19.30
N GLU A 1061 -50.16 -20.02 18.91
CA GLU A 1061 -49.95 -21.48 18.85
C GLU A 1061 -49.24 -21.99 17.58
N LYS A 1062 -49.10 -21.16 16.53
CA LYS A 1062 -48.59 -21.59 15.21
C LYS A 1062 -47.45 -20.77 14.62
N ALA A 1063 -47.19 -19.57 15.13
CA ALA A 1063 -46.00 -18.82 14.74
C ALA A 1063 -44.77 -19.30 15.53
N PRO A 1064 -43.55 -19.27 14.95
CA PRO A 1064 -42.32 -19.56 15.69
C PRO A 1064 -42.17 -18.61 16.90
N GLU A 1065 -41.62 -19.10 18.02
CA GLU A 1065 -41.49 -18.33 19.26
C GLU A 1065 -40.75 -17.00 19.06
N GLU A 1066 -39.72 -16.98 18.23
CA GLU A 1066 -38.98 -15.76 17.88
C GLU A 1066 -39.86 -14.70 17.20
N VAL A 1067 -40.80 -15.12 16.33
CA VAL A 1067 -41.75 -14.22 15.68
C VAL A 1067 -42.80 -13.72 16.68
N VAL A 1068 -43.21 -14.54 17.64
CA VAL A 1068 -44.11 -14.12 18.73
C VAL A 1068 -43.39 -13.16 19.69
N ARG A 1069 -42.10 -13.40 19.98
CA ARG A 1069 -41.25 -12.54 20.82
C ARG A 1069 -41.03 -11.18 20.16
N GLY A 1070 -40.61 -11.14 18.89
CA GLY A 1070 -40.38 -9.89 18.17
C GLY A 1070 -41.65 -9.03 18.03
N VAL A 1071 -42.84 -9.65 17.92
CA VAL A 1071 -44.11 -8.90 17.93
C VAL A 1071 -44.47 -8.37 19.34
N LYS A 1072 -44.07 -9.04 20.43
CA LYS A 1072 -44.19 -8.49 21.80
C LYS A 1072 -43.25 -7.30 22.01
N GLU A 1073 -41.98 -7.45 21.64
CA GLU A 1073 -40.97 -6.39 21.71
C GLU A 1073 -41.43 -5.13 20.94
N GLN A 1074 -42.00 -5.31 19.74
CA GLN A 1074 -42.60 -4.21 18.97
C GLN A 1074 -43.81 -3.56 19.64
N VAL A 1075 -44.63 -4.31 20.38
CA VAL A 1075 -45.79 -3.78 21.12
C VAL A 1075 -45.35 -2.95 22.32
N GLU A 1076 -44.38 -3.42 23.10
CA GLU A 1076 -43.79 -2.69 24.24
C GLU A 1076 -43.11 -1.39 23.76
N GLU A 1077 -42.33 -1.47 22.67
CA GLU A 1077 -41.66 -0.29 22.09
C GLU A 1077 -42.66 0.73 21.51
N LEU A 1078 -43.77 0.29 20.89
CA LEU A 1078 -44.84 1.18 20.48
C LEU A 1078 -45.57 1.80 21.68
N GLU A 1079 -45.81 1.05 22.76
CA GLU A 1079 -46.50 1.56 23.95
C GLU A 1079 -45.74 2.71 24.60
N GLU A 1080 -44.43 2.56 24.79
CA GLU A 1080 -43.59 3.62 25.36
C GLU A 1080 -43.53 4.84 24.43
N LYS A 1081 -43.37 4.64 23.12
CA LYS A 1081 -43.42 5.73 22.12
C LYS A 1081 -44.79 6.44 22.13
N ILE A 1082 -45.89 5.71 22.30
CA ILE A 1082 -47.25 6.25 22.44
C ILE A 1082 -47.41 7.04 23.74
N LYS A 1083 -46.88 6.54 24.86
CA LYS A 1083 -46.89 7.19 26.18
C LYS A 1083 -46.13 8.52 26.16
N LEU A 1084 -44.91 8.53 25.62
CA LEU A 1084 -44.11 9.74 25.42
C LEU A 1084 -44.79 10.74 24.48
N THR A 1085 -45.40 10.26 23.39
CA THR A 1085 -46.16 11.11 22.44
C THR A 1085 -47.42 11.69 23.08
N LYS A 1086 -48.14 10.94 23.91
CA LYS A 1086 -49.29 11.43 24.71
C LYS A 1086 -48.86 12.52 25.70
N ALA A 1087 -47.70 12.36 26.36
CA ALA A 1087 -47.14 13.39 27.25
C ALA A 1087 -46.77 14.69 26.49
N ARG A 1088 -46.03 14.59 25.37
CA ARG A 1088 -45.67 15.75 24.51
C ARG A 1088 -46.91 16.46 23.96
N LEU A 1089 -47.96 15.70 23.59
CA LEU A 1089 -49.24 16.26 23.13
C LEU A 1089 -50.02 16.94 24.27
N GLY A 1090 -49.97 16.41 25.49
CA GLY A 1090 -50.56 17.03 26.68
C GLY A 1090 -49.91 18.38 27.00
N PHE A 1091 -48.57 18.42 27.00
CA PHE A 1091 -47.79 19.66 27.19
C PHE A 1091 -48.13 20.72 26.15
N LEU A 1092 -48.11 20.39 24.85
CA LEU A 1092 -48.42 21.35 23.79
C LEU A 1092 -49.86 21.89 23.86
N LYS A 1093 -50.81 21.08 24.38
CA LYS A 1093 -52.20 21.50 24.62
C LYS A 1093 -52.35 22.42 25.83
N SER A 1094 -51.58 22.22 26.92
CA SER A 1094 -51.57 23.18 28.03
C SER A 1094 -50.88 24.49 27.63
N THR A 1095 -49.84 24.45 26.79
CA THR A 1095 -49.24 25.68 26.21
C THR A 1095 -50.26 26.47 25.40
N THR A 1096 -51.10 25.83 24.59
CA THR A 1096 -52.14 26.56 23.82
C THR A 1096 -53.17 27.24 24.72
N SER A 1097 -53.54 26.61 25.84
CA SER A 1097 -54.48 27.18 26.81
C SER A 1097 -53.92 28.35 27.64
N LEU A 1098 -52.58 28.47 27.72
CA LEU A 1098 -51.87 29.59 28.38
C LEU A 1098 -51.62 30.79 27.45
N VAL A 1099 -51.78 30.61 26.13
CA VAL A 1099 -51.65 31.67 25.11
C VAL A 1099 -53.04 32.25 24.72
N SER A 1100 -54.12 31.66 25.24
CA SER A 1100 -55.50 32.13 25.08
C SER A 1100 -56.07 32.86 26.32
N GLN A 1101 -55.21 33.26 27.25
CA GLN A 1101 -55.51 34.10 28.41
C GLN A 1101 -54.62 35.35 28.39
#